data_AF-M5DU28-F1
#
_entry.id   AF-M5DU28-F1
#
_cell.length_a   1.000
_cell.length_b   1.000
_cell.length_c   1.000
_cell.angle_alpha   90.00
_cell.angle_beta   90.00
_cell.angle_gamma   90.00
#
_symmetry.space_group_name_H-M   'P 1'
#
loop_
_entity.id
_entity.type
_entity.pdbx_description
1 polymer ?
#
loop_
_entity_poly.entity_id
_entity_poly.type
_entity_poly.pdbx_seq_one_letter_code
_entity_poly.pdbx_strand_id
1 'polypeptide(L)'
;MANPQRTTRAAVSPPGDHRILMDTASRCYSDAVRRGNETMMARANDLAIKAYELAPNYLPGINLLARIELQRQHLDRAEHWAHLGLSLKPKSTSLLYSAGHIALARGELDQAEEFFSRACRISRVNTKSATFLAHVKLLQGDYLEAFQQYRELAKTQANDPQIRNKLFEAANNIVADFYSSELEQDLLRYLEFPDVDYSNLRPLATSLIKHKLRLSEAGCPLELDEIAQDPLLLTCLTKFYFSDPLIERLLMTLRQTLLISCSRQLAIRNEYLPLVCALAYQCFLNESVWYINHTEASLVKQLTVVSEKMVALNTLGVDDCYPILLLIFMYKPAANTSIFETLAEREWQWPTLMQPLINASIKDTFAMHQQGLTIPNLGVSSNSVSTRVQAQYDEHPYPRWTALGYNQPANYYASLKALFPYKLNDLPNIHKTLNVLVAGCGTGRHALRLSRYFEKLNVTAMDLSRTALSYGRYQAQLRNLKDIDFIQGDILVSERLGQSFDIIECSGVLHHMEKPEAGLQALARQLKAGGLMKIALYSRTARLNIAALRSQLKDQLPHGNEEIRLVREALLQGNVDGDWNNILQSDDFYSLSACRDLLFHEQEHVFNLTEIDELVKNAGLEWVGILPPHNSRALSQQHLSKTPDTMTIEDWDELEQKEPAIFAGMYQFYVRKPQNCH
;
A
#
# COMPACT_ATOMS: atom_id res chain seq x y z
N MET A 1 -82.29 13.77 -29.57
CA MET A 1 -81.12 14.61 -29.25
C MET A 1 -80.43 14.04 -28.01
N ALA A 2 -79.11 13.91 -28.11
CA ALA A 2 -78.09 14.06 -27.06
C ALA A 2 -78.19 13.36 -25.68
N ASN A 3 -77.10 12.64 -25.38
CA ASN A 3 -76.49 12.36 -24.05
C ASN A 3 -76.30 13.68 -23.23
N PRO A 4 -76.00 13.72 -21.90
CA PRO A 4 -75.02 12.83 -21.23
C PRO A 4 -75.28 12.48 -19.74
N GLN A 5 -74.60 11.42 -19.26
CA GLN A 5 -73.72 11.47 -18.07
C GLN A 5 -73.07 10.09 -17.85
N ARG A 6 -71.78 9.97 -18.17
CA ARG A 6 -70.92 8.89 -17.67
C ARG A 6 -69.72 9.52 -16.98
N THR A 7 -69.74 9.44 -15.66
CA THR A 7 -68.61 9.64 -14.77
C THR A 7 -67.50 8.63 -15.11
N THR A 8 -66.33 9.13 -15.49
CA THR A 8 -65.09 8.36 -15.60
C THR A 8 -64.54 8.06 -14.20
N ARG A 9 -64.68 6.80 -13.77
CA ARG A 9 -63.92 6.22 -12.65
C ARG A 9 -62.44 6.23 -13.00
N ALA A 10 -61.61 6.84 -12.15
CA ALA A 10 -60.18 6.57 -12.13
C ALA A 10 -59.98 5.07 -11.85
N ALA A 11 -59.28 4.37 -12.73
CA ALA A 11 -58.93 2.98 -12.57
C ALA A 11 -57.94 2.84 -11.39
N VAL A 12 -58.41 2.25 -10.29
CA VAL A 12 -57.55 1.81 -9.20
C VAL A 12 -56.94 0.48 -9.64
N SER A 13 -55.64 0.50 -9.96
CA SER A 13 -54.86 -0.72 -10.24
C SER A 13 -54.93 -1.70 -9.07
N PRO A 14 -54.95 -3.03 -9.31
CA PRO A 14 -55.10 -3.99 -8.24
C PRO A 14 -53.89 -3.94 -7.28
N PRO A 15 -54.08 -4.17 -5.97
CA PRO A 15 -53.08 -3.95 -4.92
C PRO A 15 -51.81 -4.85 -4.94
N GLY A 16 -51.46 -5.48 -6.06
CA GLY A 16 -50.30 -6.38 -6.19
C GLY A 16 -49.27 -6.03 -7.28
N ASP A 17 -49.65 -5.29 -8.33
CA ASP A 17 -48.82 -5.17 -9.55
C ASP A 17 -47.53 -4.37 -9.35
N HIS A 18 -47.58 -3.28 -8.57
CA HIS A 18 -46.40 -2.47 -8.27
C HIS A 18 -45.34 -3.24 -7.48
N ARG A 19 -45.74 -4.16 -6.59
CA ARG A 19 -44.80 -4.98 -5.81
C ARG A 19 -44.09 -6.01 -6.68
N ILE A 20 -44.80 -6.64 -7.61
CA ILE A 20 -44.22 -7.61 -8.54
C ILE A 20 -43.21 -6.92 -9.48
N LEU A 21 -43.58 -5.76 -10.02
CA LEU A 21 -42.68 -4.94 -10.82
C LEU A 21 -41.44 -4.53 -10.02
N MET A 22 -41.62 -4.12 -8.77
CA MET A 22 -40.54 -3.75 -7.86
C MET A 22 -39.59 -4.91 -7.55
N ASP A 23 -40.12 -6.09 -7.20
CA ASP A 23 -39.29 -7.26 -6.92
C ASP A 23 -38.51 -7.69 -8.15
N THR A 24 -39.12 -7.55 -9.33
CA THR A 24 -38.45 -7.81 -10.61
C THR A 24 -37.39 -6.77 -10.91
N ALA A 25 -37.67 -5.47 -10.68
CA ALA A 25 -36.69 -4.40 -10.80
C ALA A 25 -35.50 -4.61 -9.85
N SER A 26 -35.75 -4.98 -8.59
CA SER A 26 -34.73 -5.24 -7.59
C SER A 26 -33.84 -6.44 -7.96
N ARG A 27 -34.43 -7.52 -8.48
CA ARG A 27 -33.67 -8.66 -9.03
C ARG A 27 -32.83 -8.25 -10.23
N CYS A 28 -33.42 -7.55 -11.20
CA CYS A 28 -32.70 -7.04 -12.37
C CYS A 28 -31.55 -6.13 -11.96
N TYR A 29 -31.76 -5.21 -11.01
CA TYR A 29 -30.71 -4.34 -10.47
C TYR A 29 -29.59 -5.15 -9.82
N SER A 30 -29.93 -6.10 -8.95
CA SER A 30 -28.93 -6.92 -8.25
C SER A 30 -28.06 -7.73 -9.22
N ASP A 31 -28.68 -8.29 -10.27
CA ASP A 31 -27.96 -9.01 -11.31
C ASP A 31 -27.17 -8.07 -12.24
N ALA A 32 -27.71 -6.89 -12.53
CA ALA A 32 -27.03 -5.88 -13.34
C ALA A 32 -25.75 -5.38 -12.65
N VAL A 33 -25.80 -5.09 -11.34
CA VAL A 33 -24.63 -4.74 -10.52
C VAL A 33 -23.61 -5.88 -10.53
N ARG A 34 -24.07 -7.11 -10.27
CA ARG A 34 -23.18 -8.28 -10.20
C ARG A 34 -22.47 -8.60 -11.52
N ARG A 35 -23.12 -8.33 -12.66
CA ARG A 35 -22.62 -8.68 -14.00
C ARG A 35 -22.06 -7.49 -14.78
N GLY A 36 -22.12 -6.27 -14.23
CA GLY A 36 -21.80 -5.04 -14.95
C GLY A 36 -22.61 -4.87 -16.24
N ASN A 37 -23.91 -5.20 -16.22
CA ASN A 37 -24.75 -5.23 -17.42
C ASN A 37 -25.65 -3.98 -17.51
N GLU A 38 -25.28 -3.04 -18.38
CA GLU A 38 -26.00 -1.78 -18.58
C GLU A 38 -27.42 -1.98 -19.14
N THR A 39 -27.63 -2.93 -20.04
CA THR A 39 -28.97 -3.23 -20.58
C THR A 39 -29.90 -3.75 -19.50
N MET A 40 -29.40 -4.58 -18.59
CA MET A 40 -30.16 -5.02 -17.41
C MET A 40 -30.39 -3.88 -16.43
N MET A 41 -29.43 -2.96 -16.28
CA MET A 41 -29.58 -1.77 -15.45
C MET A 41 -30.69 -0.85 -15.99
N ALA A 42 -30.72 -0.61 -17.31
CA ALA A 42 -31.77 0.14 -17.99
C ALA A 42 -33.14 -0.53 -17.79
N ARG A 43 -33.21 -1.86 -17.96
CA ARG A 43 -34.45 -2.62 -17.69
C ARG A 43 -34.89 -2.51 -16.23
N ALA A 44 -33.97 -2.57 -15.27
CA ALA A 44 -34.28 -2.39 -13.86
C ALA A 44 -34.86 -1.00 -13.60
N ASN A 45 -34.29 0.04 -14.22
CA ASN A 45 -34.79 1.41 -14.15
C ASN A 45 -36.22 1.52 -14.69
N ASP A 46 -36.48 1.01 -15.90
CA ASP A 46 -37.81 1.09 -16.52
C ASP A 46 -38.89 0.39 -15.69
N LEU A 47 -38.57 -0.76 -15.10
CA LEU A 47 -39.48 -1.48 -14.21
C LEU A 47 -39.72 -0.72 -12.90
N ALA A 48 -38.67 -0.11 -12.34
CA ALA A 48 -38.78 0.69 -11.11
C ALA A 48 -39.62 1.96 -11.31
N ILE A 49 -39.48 2.64 -12.46
CA ILE A 49 -40.30 3.80 -12.84
C ILE A 49 -41.78 3.38 -12.97
N LYS A 50 -42.08 2.30 -13.69
CA LYS A 50 -43.46 1.79 -13.81
C LYS A 50 -44.05 1.40 -12.46
N ALA A 51 -43.26 0.79 -11.57
CA ALA A 51 -43.70 0.49 -10.21
C ALA A 51 -44.01 1.76 -9.41
N TYR A 52 -43.21 2.82 -9.57
CA TYR A 52 -43.42 4.12 -8.96
C TYR A 52 -44.68 4.82 -9.49
N GLU A 53 -44.92 4.81 -10.81
CA GLU A 53 -46.13 5.39 -11.42
C GLU A 53 -47.42 4.78 -10.85
N LEU A 54 -47.40 3.48 -10.54
CA LEU A 54 -48.52 2.77 -9.91
C LEU A 54 -48.66 3.04 -8.41
N ALA A 55 -47.57 3.38 -7.72
CA ALA A 55 -47.55 3.64 -6.29
C ALA A 55 -46.50 4.72 -5.90
N PRO A 56 -46.78 6.02 -6.12
CA PRO A 56 -45.78 7.08 -6.00
C PRO A 56 -45.23 7.30 -4.58
N ASN A 57 -45.93 6.82 -3.55
CA ASN A 57 -45.50 6.97 -2.15
C ASN A 57 -44.84 5.69 -1.59
N TYR A 58 -44.55 4.69 -2.42
CA TYR A 58 -43.95 3.43 -1.99
C TYR A 58 -42.44 3.57 -1.78
N LEU A 59 -42.03 3.81 -0.53
CA LEU A 59 -40.64 4.11 -0.14
C LEU A 59 -39.58 3.12 -0.64
N PRO A 60 -39.79 1.78 -0.61
CA PRO A 60 -38.82 0.85 -1.16
C PRO A 60 -38.54 1.11 -2.65
N GLY A 61 -39.59 1.45 -3.43
CA GLY A 61 -39.50 1.80 -4.84
C GLY A 61 -38.65 3.04 -5.09
N ILE A 62 -38.93 4.11 -4.35
CA ILE A 62 -38.17 5.36 -4.41
C ILE A 62 -36.70 5.11 -4.05
N ASN A 63 -36.44 4.32 -3.00
CA ASN A 63 -35.08 4.00 -2.59
C ASN A 63 -34.31 3.18 -3.64
N LEU A 64 -34.99 2.26 -4.35
CA LEU A 64 -34.36 1.53 -5.45
C LEU A 64 -34.06 2.45 -6.63
N LEU A 65 -34.95 3.40 -6.98
CA LEU A 65 -34.68 4.39 -8.03
C LEU A 65 -33.45 5.24 -7.71
N ALA A 66 -33.31 5.71 -6.45
CA ALA A 66 -32.11 6.42 -6.01
C ALA A 66 -30.84 5.58 -6.21
N ARG A 67 -30.87 4.29 -5.85
CA ARG A 67 -29.73 3.36 -6.01
C ARG A 67 -29.42 3.02 -7.46
N ILE A 68 -30.44 2.89 -8.31
CA ILE A 68 -30.28 2.64 -9.75
C ILE A 68 -29.61 3.85 -10.39
N GLU A 69 -30.11 5.06 -10.14
CA GLU A 69 -29.54 6.28 -10.74
C GLU A 69 -28.13 6.57 -10.21
N LEU A 70 -27.85 6.28 -8.93
CA LEU A 70 -26.48 6.33 -8.39
C LEU A 70 -25.55 5.38 -9.16
N GLN A 71 -25.98 4.13 -9.37
CA GLN A 71 -25.18 3.14 -10.11
C GLN A 71 -24.96 3.53 -11.57
N ARG A 72 -25.89 4.28 -12.17
CA ARG A 72 -25.80 4.84 -13.52
C ARG A 72 -25.00 6.14 -13.58
N GLN A 73 -24.43 6.61 -12.47
CA GLN A 73 -23.71 7.88 -12.34
C GLN A 73 -24.56 9.11 -12.69
N HIS A 74 -25.89 9.02 -12.54
CA HIS A 74 -26.81 10.15 -12.68
C HIS A 74 -27.07 10.80 -11.31
N LEU A 75 -26.05 11.47 -10.77
CA LEU A 75 -26.03 11.94 -9.37
C LEU A 75 -27.20 12.87 -9.04
N ASP A 76 -27.56 13.81 -9.92
CA ASP A 76 -28.69 14.73 -9.69
C ASP A 76 -30.04 14.01 -9.62
N ARG A 77 -30.23 12.96 -10.43
CA ARG A 77 -31.45 12.13 -10.40
C ARG A 77 -31.48 11.25 -9.16
N ALA A 78 -30.34 10.67 -8.80
CA ALA A 78 -30.22 9.86 -7.58
C ALA A 78 -30.58 10.69 -6.34
N GLU A 79 -30.05 11.91 -6.27
CA GLU A 79 -30.33 12.89 -5.22
C GLU A 79 -31.81 13.28 -5.19
N HIS A 80 -32.42 13.56 -6.34
CA HIS A 80 -33.85 13.85 -6.44
C HIS A 80 -34.71 12.74 -5.80
N TRP A 81 -34.45 11.48 -6.14
CA TRP A 81 -35.18 10.34 -5.57
C TRP A 81 -34.95 10.19 -4.07
N ALA A 82 -33.71 10.37 -3.60
CA ALA A 82 -33.39 10.31 -2.18
C ALA A 82 -34.13 11.40 -1.37
N HIS A 83 -34.11 12.65 -1.84
CA HIS A 83 -34.83 13.76 -1.22
C HIS A 83 -36.35 13.55 -1.22
N LEU A 84 -36.92 13.07 -2.34
CA LEU A 84 -38.34 12.73 -2.42
C LEU A 84 -38.70 11.70 -1.34
N GLY A 85 -37.95 10.61 -1.24
CA GLY A 85 -38.19 9.57 -0.24
C GLY A 85 -38.05 10.09 1.20
N LEU A 86 -37.04 10.93 1.47
CA LEU A 86 -36.82 11.52 2.79
C LEU A 86 -37.89 12.56 3.15
N SER A 87 -38.46 13.28 2.19
CA SER A 87 -39.59 14.18 2.44
C SER A 87 -40.85 13.42 2.90
N LEU A 88 -41.08 12.22 2.34
CA LEU A 88 -42.18 11.34 2.74
C LEU A 88 -41.92 10.64 4.09
N LYS A 89 -40.67 10.23 4.35
CA LYS A 89 -40.28 9.59 5.61
C LYS A 89 -38.85 10.01 6.05
N PRO A 90 -38.71 11.10 6.82
CA PRO A 90 -37.40 11.65 7.21
C PRO A 90 -36.52 10.72 8.07
N LYS A 91 -37.13 9.73 8.74
CA LYS A 91 -36.46 8.73 9.60
C LYS A 91 -36.28 7.38 8.91
N SER A 92 -36.32 7.32 7.59
CA SER A 92 -36.08 6.08 6.84
C SER A 92 -34.57 5.76 6.79
N THR A 93 -34.13 4.73 7.53
CA THR A 93 -32.70 4.35 7.60
C THR A 93 -32.12 3.95 6.23
N SER A 94 -32.90 3.28 5.38
CA SER A 94 -32.43 2.86 4.05
C SER A 94 -32.24 4.03 3.09
N LEU A 95 -33.12 5.04 3.17
CA LEU A 95 -33.02 6.25 2.35
C LEU A 95 -31.91 7.17 2.84
N LEU A 96 -31.73 7.32 4.15
CA LEU A 96 -30.58 8.04 4.72
C LEU A 96 -29.27 7.36 4.31
N TYR A 97 -29.22 6.04 4.34
CA TYR A 97 -28.05 5.29 3.85
C TYR A 97 -27.79 5.55 2.36
N SER A 98 -28.81 5.49 1.50
CA SER A 98 -28.65 5.79 0.07
C SER A 98 -28.27 7.26 -0.18
N ALA A 99 -28.83 8.22 0.56
CA ALA A 99 -28.45 9.64 0.48
C ALA A 99 -26.98 9.86 0.86
N GLY A 100 -26.49 9.19 1.92
CA GLY A 100 -25.07 9.27 2.30
C GLY A 100 -24.13 8.73 1.22
N HIS A 101 -24.51 7.66 0.52
CA HIS A 101 -23.76 7.13 -0.63
C HIS A 101 -23.76 8.09 -1.83
N ILE A 102 -24.88 8.77 -2.09
CA ILE A 102 -24.96 9.79 -3.13
C ILE A 102 -24.05 10.98 -2.81
N ALA A 103 -24.09 11.48 -1.56
CA ALA A 103 -23.19 12.53 -1.10
C ALA A 103 -21.71 12.14 -1.22
N LEU A 104 -21.35 10.90 -0.86
CA LEU A 104 -19.99 10.36 -1.08
C LEU A 104 -19.59 10.40 -2.56
N ALA A 105 -20.46 9.97 -3.47
CA ALA A 105 -20.18 9.99 -4.90
C ALA A 105 -20.02 11.40 -5.47
N ARG A 106 -20.64 12.42 -4.85
CA ARG A 106 -20.46 13.84 -5.16
C ARG A 106 -19.22 14.47 -4.50
N GLY A 107 -18.55 13.75 -3.60
CA GLY A 107 -17.44 14.26 -2.80
C GLY A 107 -17.88 15.23 -1.68
N GLU A 108 -19.16 15.21 -1.31
CA GLU A 108 -19.76 16.07 -0.27
C GLU A 108 -19.68 15.38 1.10
N LEU A 109 -18.47 15.34 1.67
CA LEU A 109 -18.17 14.54 2.87
C LEU A 109 -19.02 14.92 4.08
N ASP A 110 -19.27 16.21 4.31
CA ASP A 110 -20.04 16.69 5.47
C ASP A 110 -21.52 16.26 5.40
N GLN A 111 -22.11 16.32 4.20
CA GLN A 111 -23.47 15.82 3.99
C GLN A 111 -23.54 14.30 4.15
N ALA A 112 -22.54 13.57 3.64
CA ALA A 112 -22.45 12.13 3.82
C ALA A 112 -22.40 11.76 5.31
N GLU A 113 -21.57 12.47 6.10
CA GLU A 113 -21.49 12.32 7.54
C GLU A 113 -22.86 12.53 8.21
N GLU A 114 -23.57 13.60 7.87
CA GLU A 114 -24.88 13.91 8.44
C GLU A 114 -25.87 12.77 8.19
N PHE A 115 -25.97 12.30 6.95
CA PHE A 115 -26.90 11.23 6.56
C PHE A 115 -26.58 9.91 7.27
N PHE A 116 -25.31 9.48 7.29
CA PHE A 116 -24.92 8.24 7.98
C PHE A 116 -25.09 8.35 9.49
N SER A 117 -24.73 9.49 10.09
CA SER A 117 -24.93 9.75 11.52
C SER A 117 -26.41 9.67 11.91
N ARG A 118 -27.30 10.29 11.12
CA ARG A 118 -28.76 10.21 11.34
C ARG A 118 -29.28 8.77 11.21
N ALA A 119 -28.79 8.00 10.23
CA ALA A 119 -29.15 6.60 10.09
C ALA A 119 -28.72 5.78 11.32
N CYS A 120 -27.48 5.97 11.79
CA CYS A 120 -26.93 5.29 12.98
C CYS A 120 -27.67 5.63 14.27
N ARG A 121 -28.14 6.87 14.45
CA ARG A 121 -28.96 7.28 15.61
C ARG A 121 -30.31 6.56 15.66
N ILE A 122 -30.84 6.17 14.50
CA ILE A 122 -32.12 5.44 14.40
C ILE A 122 -31.89 3.94 14.57
N SER A 123 -30.92 3.37 13.87
CA SER A 123 -30.49 1.97 14.05
C SER A 123 -29.04 1.80 13.61
N ARG A 124 -28.23 1.19 14.50
CA ARG A 124 -26.83 0.86 14.22
C ARG A 124 -26.64 -0.43 13.41
N VAL A 125 -27.66 -1.28 13.33
CA VAL A 125 -27.54 -2.64 12.76
C VAL A 125 -28.33 -2.85 11.47
N ASN A 126 -29.31 -1.98 11.17
CA ASN A 126 -30.18 -2.17 10.00
C ASN A 126 -29.47 -1.93 8.65
N THR A 127 -28.37 -1.17 8.66
CA THR A 127 -27.58 -0.79 7.48
C THR A 127 -26.10 -0.80 7.84
N LYS A 128 -25.23 -0.72 6.82
CA LYS A 128 -23.79 -0.51 7.02
C LYS A 128 -23.43 0.94 7.35
N SER A 129 -24.37 1.77 7.82
CA SER A 129 -24.16 3.20 8.03
C SER A 129 -23.02 3.49 9.00
N ALA A 130 -22.80 2.66 10.03
CA ALA A 130 -21.69 2.85 10.97
C ALA A 130 -20.32 2.66 10.29
N THR A 131 -20.20 1.65 9.42
CA THR A 131 -18.99 1.44 8.60
C THR A 131 -18.71 2.63 7.68
N PHE A 132 -19.75 3.14 7.01
CA PHE A 132 -19.58 4.28 6.11
C PHE A 132 -19.37 5.61 6.84
N LEU A 133 -19.91 5.78 8.05
CA LEU A 133 -19.60 6.92 8.91
C LEU A 133 -18.11 6.94 9.27
N ALA A 134 -17.57 5.80 9.72
CA ALA A 134 -16.15 5.66 10.00
C ALA A 134 -15.29 5.90 8.74
N HIS A 135 -15.76 5.46 7.57
CA HIS A 135 -15.09 5.73 6.30
C HIS A 135 -15.11 7.21 5.91
N VAL A 136 -16.22 7.92 6.11
CA VAL A 136 -16.31 9.37 5.85
C VAL A 136 -15.33 10.12 6.74
N LYS A 137 -15.25 9.77 8.04
CA LYS A 137 -14.27 10.36 8.96
C LYS A 137 -12.82 10.17 8.50
N LEU A 138 -12.52 8.97 8.02
CA LEU A 138 -11.22 8.67 7.42
C LEU A 138 -10.93 9.55 6.19
N LEU A 139 -11.91 9.72 5.30
CA LEU A 139 -11.77 10.58 4.11
C LEU A 139 -11.68 12.08 4.44
N GLN A 140 -12.29 12.52 5.55
CA GLN A 140 -12.16 13.89 6.07
C GLN A 140 -10.81 14.16 6.74
N GLY A 141 -9.99 13.12 6.97
CA GLY A 141 -8.74 13.22 7.74
C GLY A 141 -8.94 13.24 9.26
N ASP A 142 -10.16 12.98 9.75
CA ASP A 142 -10.46 12.81 11.18
C ASP A 142 -10.11 11.38 11.61
N TYR A 143 -8.80 11.11 11.65
CA TYR A 143 -8.27 9.77 11.91
C TYR A 143 -8.62 9.24 13.29
N LEU A 144 -8.71 10.12 14.31
CA LEU A 144 -8.99 9.72 15.68
C LEU A 144 -10.42 9.17 15.81
N GLU A 145 -11.40 9.92 15.32
CA GLU A 145 -12.80 9.48 15.30
C GLU A 145 -12.96 8.24 14.41
N ALA A 146 -12.31 8.21 13.24
CA ALA A 146 -12.32 7.04 12.37
C ALA A 146 -11.77 5.79 13.09
N PHE A 147 -10.62 5.90 13.75
CA PHE A 147 -10.00 4.82 14.52
C PHE A 147 -10.91 4.33 15.64
N GLN A 148 -11.51 5.23 16.42
CA GLN A 148 -12.45 4.87 17.48
C GLN A 148 -13.66 4.11 16.94
N GLN A 149 -14.26 4.57 15.84
CA GLN A 149 -15.41 3.88 15.25
C GLN A 149 -15.03 2.51 14.66
N TYR A 150 -13.90 2.40 13.96
CA TYR A 150 -13.43 1.10 13.47
C TYR A 150 -13.02 0.15 14.60
N ARG A 151 -12.46 0.68 15.70
CA ARG A 151 -12.12 -0.08 16.91
C ARG A 151 -13.38 -0.68 17.53
N GLU A 152 -14.47 0.08 17.61
CA GLU A 152 -15.77 -0.44 18.07
C GLU A 152 -16.37 -1.46 17.10
N LEU A 153 -16.31 -1.21 15.79
CA LEU A 153 -16.79 -2.17 14.77
C LEU A 153 -16.02 -3.49 14.84
N ALA A 154 -14.70 -3.45 15.03
CA ALA A 154 -13.86 -4.63 15.11
C ALA A 154 -14.22 -5.55 16.29
N LYS A 155 -14.82 -5.04 17.38
CA LYS A 155 -15.28 -5.88 18.50
C LYS A 155 -16.32 -6.94 18.09
N THR A 156 -17.10 -6.67 17.03
CA THR A 156 -18.16 -7.58 16.55
C THR A 156 -17.93 -8.07 15.12
N GLN A 157 -17.10 -7.37 14.34
CA GLN A 157 -16.90 -7.62 12.91
C GLN A 157 -15.42 -7.84 12.56
N ALA A 158 -14.60 -8.31 13.50
CA ALA A 158 -13.17 -8.60 13.27
C ALA A 158 -12.92 -9.53 12.06
N ASN A 159 -13.88 -10.38 11.68
CA ASN A 159 -13.74 -11.27 10.53
C ASN A 159 -13.90 -10.55 9.17
N ASP A 160 -14.45 -9.33 9.13
CA ASP A 160 -14.57 -8.55 7.90
C ASP A 160 -13.20 -7.92 7.52
N PRO A 161 -12.59 -8.30 6.38
CA PRO A 161 -11.28 -7.79 5.98
C PRO A 161 -11.28 -6.28 5.73
N GLN A 162 -12.40 -5.69 5.32
CA GLN A 162 -12.52 -4.25 5.12
C GLN A 162 -12.40 -3.52 6.46
N ILE A 163 -13.10 -4.01 7.50
CA ILE A 163 -13.06 -3.41 8.85
C ILE A 163 -11.64 -3.48 9.42
N ARG A 164 -10.99 -4.65 9.34
CA ARG A 164 -9.61 -4.81 9.83
C ARG A 164 -8.64 -3.86 9.13
N ASN A 165 -8.68 -3.80 7.80
CA ASN A 165 -7.74 -2.97 7.04
C ASN A 165 -8.00 -1.47 7.23
N LYS A 166 -9.27 -1.05 7.33
CA LYS A 166 -9.60 0.36 7.60
C LYS A 166 -9.30 0.79 9.04
N LEU A 167 -9.42 -0.12 10.01
CA LEU A 167 -8.90 0.10 11.37
C LEU A 167 -7.40 0.41 11.34
N PHE A 168 -6.63 -0.38 10.59
CA PHE A 168 -5.18 -0.22 10.49
C PHE A 168 -4.82 1.08 9.75
N GLU A 169 -5.49 1.37 8.64
CA GLU A 169 -5.31 2.63 7.89
C GLU A 169 -5.58 3.87 8.77
N ALA A 170 -6.61 3.82 9.62
CA ALA A 170 -6.87 4.88 10.59
C ALA A 170 -5.75 4.95 11.65
N ALA A 171 -5.34 3.81 12.21
CA ALA A 171 -4.29 3.73 13.24
C ALA A 171 -2.93 4.25 12.76
N ASN A 172 -2.64 4.21 11.46
CA ASN A 172 -1.39 4.70 10.88
C ASN A 172 -1.17 6.22 11.08
N ASN A 173 -2.23 6.95 11.41
CA ASN A 173 -2.16 8.39 11.66
C ASN A 173 -2.39 8.74 13.13
N ILE A 174 -2.32 7.74 14.03
CA ILE A 174 -2.55 7.90 15.47
C ILE A 174 -1.28 7.61 16.25
N VAL A 175 -1.01 8.46 17.24
CA VAL A 175 -0.02 8.23 18.28
C VAL A 175 -0.72 8.25 19.64
N ALA A 176 -0.20 7.49 20.60
CA ALA A 176 -0.68 7.49 21.98
C ALA A 176 0.04 8.59 22.78
N ASP A 177 -0.72 9.36 23.56
CA ASP A 177 -0.17 10.40 24.45
C ASP A 177 0.25 9.85 25.83
N PHE A 178 -0.21 8.65 26.18
CA PHE A 178 0.08 7.96 27.43
C PHE A 178 -0.10 6.45 27.28
N TYR A 179 0.43 5.70 28.24
CA TYR A 179 0.25 4.25 28.27
C TYR A 179 -1.17 3.87 28.74
N SER A 180 -1.84 3.02 27.94
CA SER A 180 -3.13 2.40 28.27
C SER A 180 -3.06 0.89 28.10
N SER A 181 -3.37 0.15 29.18
CA SER A 181 -3.41 -1.31 29.16
C SER A 181 -4.52 -1.87 28.26
N GLU A 182 -5.64 -1.16 28.14
CA GLU A 182 -6.73 -1.53 27.24
C GLU A 182 -6.28 -1.46 25.78
N LEU A 183 -5.55 -0.39 25.42
CA LEU A 183 -5.02 -0.22 24.08
C LEU A 183 -3.93 -1.24 23.75
N GLU A 184 -3.09 -1.60 24.72
CA GLU A 184 -2.13 -2.70 24.56
C GLU A 184 -2.83 -4.02 24.25
N GLN A 185 -3.88 -4.37 25.00
CA GLN A 185 -4.65 -5.60 24.75
C GLN A 185 -5.29 -5.59 23.35
N ASP A 186 -5.75 -4.43 22.89
CA ASP A 186 -6.28 -4.27 21.54
C ASP A 186 -5.20 -4.48 20.48
N LEU A 187 -4.04 -3.84 20.62
CA LEU A 187 -2.91 -4.03 19.69
C LEU A 187 -2.47 -5.50 19.64
N LEU A 188 -2.35 -6.18 20.78
CA LEU A 188 -2.03 -7.61 20.81
C LEU A 188 -3.06 -8.44 20.04
N ARG A 189 -4.36 -8.15 20.16
CA ARG A 189 -5.39 -8.81 19.35
C ARG A 189 -5.28 -8.47 17.86
N TYR A 190 -4.95 -7.23 17.54
CA TYR A 190 -4.82 -6.78 16.15
C TYR A 190 -3.62 -7.40 15.46
N LEU A 191 -2.51 -7.64 16.16
CA LEU A 191 -1.31 -8.28 15.61
C LEU A 191 -1.53 -9.76 15.23
N GLU A 192 -2.64 -10.37 15.68
CA GLU A 192 -3.10 -11.70 15.28
C GLU A 192 -4.04 -11.70 14.06
N PHE A 193 -4.45 -10.52 13.57
CA PHE A 193 -5.32 -10.44 12.41
C PHE A 193 -4.62 -10.93 11.13
N PRO A 194 -5.28 -11.76 10.30
CA PRO A 194 -4.74 -12.16 9.01
C PRO A 194 -5.06 -11.14 7.91
N ASP A 195 -4.27 -11.16 6.84
CA ASP A 195 -4.45 -10.35 5.61
C ASP A 195 -4.52 -8.83 5.88
N VAL A 196 -3.63 -8.34 6.74
CA VAL A 196 -3.49 -6.92 7.08
C VAL A 196 -2.03 -6.48 6.91
N ASP A 197 -1.81 -5.20 6.71
CA ASP A 197 -0.48 -4.60 6.69
C ASP A 197 -0.10 -4.07 8.08
N TYR A 198 0.63 -4.87 8.87
CA TYR A 198 1.00 -4.51 10.24
C TYR A 198 1.82 -3.21 10.34
N SER A 199 2.48 -2.79 9.26
CA SER A 199 3.19 -1.50 9.18
C SER A 199 2.28 -0.33 9.57
N ASN A 200 0.99 -0.43 9.26
CA ASN A 200 0.00 0.60 9.58
C ASN A 200 -0.31 0.73 11.08
N LEU A 201 0.07 -0.24 11.91
CA LEU A 201 -0.01 -0.11 13.38
C LEU A 201 1.25 0.51 13.99
N ARG A 202 2.33 0.65 13.21
CA ARG A 202 3.65 1.08 13.70
C ARG A 202 3.59 2.38 14.50
N PRO A 203 2.95 3.48 14.05
CA PRO A 203 2.98 4.75 14.79
C PRO A 203 2.33 4.63 16.18
N LEU A 204 1.16 3.98 16.24
CA LEU A 204 0.40 3.77 17.47
C LEU A 204 1.13 2.83 18.44
N ALA A 205 1.64 1.70 17.94
CA ALA A 205 2.39 0.76 18.76
C ALA A 205 3.70 1.35 19.28
N THR A 206 4.43 2.08 18.42
CA THR A 206 5.70 2.74 18.78
C THR A 206 5.50 3.74 19.91
N SER A 207 4.54 4.66 19.76
CA SER A 207 4.24 5.67 20.79
C SER A 207 3.76 5.03 22.10
N LEU A 208 2.90 4.00 22.04
CA LEU A 208 2.45 3.29 23.24
C LEU A 208 3.61 2.58 23.97
N ILE A 209 4.51 1.91 23.24
CA ILE A 209 5.70 1.27 23.81
C ILE A 209 6.63 2.30 24.44
N LYS A 210 6.86 3.45 23.81
CA LYS A 210 7.67 4.54 24.38
C LYS A 210 7.14 4.98 25.74
N HIS A 211 5.82 5.16 25.87
CA HIS A 211 5.20 5.50 27.15
C HIS A 211 5.29 4.37 28.16
N LYS A 212 5.06 3.11 27.74
CA LYS A 212 5.13 1.94 28.61
C LYS A 212 6.52 1.77 29.22
N LEU A 213 7.56 1.87 28.40
CA LEU A 213 8.95 1.74 28.78
C LEU A 213 9.55 3.03 29.38
N ARG A 214 8.80 4.13 29.40
CA ARG A 214 9.26 5.47 29.82
C ARG A 214 10.50 5.92 29.07
N LEU A 215 10.54 5.63 27.77
CA LEU A 215 11.67 5.89 26.90
C LEU A 215 11.81 7.38 26.60
N SER A 216 13.02 7.91 26.74
CA SER A 216 13.36 9.31 26.47
C SER A 216 14.75 9.42 25.84
N GLU A 217 15.18 10.63 25.47
CA GLU A 217 16.55 10.89 25.01
C GLU A 217 17.62 10.47 26.04
N ALA A 218 17.28 10.52 27.33
CA ALA A 218 18.17 10.07 28.40
C ALA A 218 18.29 8.54 28.48
N GLY A 219 17.51 7.80 27.69
CA GLY A 219 17.48 6.34 27.66
C GLY A 219 16.22 5.73 28.28
N CYS A 220 16.28 4.41 28.51
CA CYS A 220 15.25 3.63 29.17
C CYS A 220 15.65 3.38 30.63
N PRO A 221 14.78 3.68 31.62
CA PRO A 221 15.08 3.45 33.03
C PRO A 221 14.87 1.99 33.48
N LEU A 222 14.33 1.13 32.61
CA LEU A 222 14.01 -0.27 32.94
C LEU A 222 15.21 -1.19 32.69
N GLU A 223 15.32 -2.22 33.53
CA GLU A 223 16.36 -3.25 33.39
C GLU A 223 16.04 -4.21 32.24
N LEU A 224 17.08 -4.90 31.74
CA LEU A 224 16.95 -5.88 30.65
C LEU A 224 15.90 -6.95 30.94
N ASP A 225 15.82 -7.43 32.18
CA ASP A 225 14.89 -8.48 32.59
C ASP A 225 13.42 -8.06 32.43
N GLU A 226 13.10 -6.78 32.69
CA GLU A 226 11.75 -6.25 32.54
C GLU A 226 11.39 -6.10 31.05
N ILE A 227 12.31 -5.57 30.24
CA ILE A 227 12.09 -5.33 28.81
C ILE A 227 11.98 -6.66 28.04
N ALA A 228 12.78 -7.66 28.42
CA ALA A 228 12.82 -8.97 27.77
C ALA A 228 11.51 -9.76 27.91
N GLN A 229 10.62 -9.37 28.83
CA GLN A 229 9.33 -10.01 29.07
C GLN A 229 8.14 -9.18 28.54
N ASP A 230 8.38 -8.08 27.85
CA ASP A 230 7.30 -7.22 27.36
C ASP A 230 6.56 -7.85 26.16
N PRO A 231 5.29 -8.26 26.30
CA PRO A 231 4.60 -9.01 25.25
C PRO A 231 4.34 -8.16 23.99
N LEU A 232 4.06 -6.86 24.15
CA LEU A 232 3.77 -5.97 23.04
C LEU A 232 5.03 -5.72 22.21
N LEU A 233 6.15 -5.39 22.86
CA LEU A 233 7.44 -5.19 22.20
C LEU A 233 7.88 -6.45 21.44
N LEU A 234 7.88 -7.61 22.11
CA LEU A 234 8.29 -8.88 21.51
C LEU A 234 7.43 -9.22 20.28
N THR A 235 6.12 -9.00 20.36
CA THR A 235 5.21 -9.25 19.23
C THR A 235 5.49 -8.28 18.08
N CYS A 236 5.59 -6.98 18.36
CA CYS A 236 5.84 -5.94 17.34
C CYS A 236 7.17 -6.15 16.60
N LEU A 237 8.24 -6.56 17.30
CA LEU A 237 9.55 -6.87 16.72
C LEU A 237 9.52 -7.94 15.61
N THR A 238 8.47 -8.77 15.57
CA THR A 238 8.29 -9.82 14.56
C THR A 238 7.31 -9.46 13.44
N LYS A 239 6.64 -8.30 13.53
CA LYS A 239 5.53 -7.92 12.63
C LYS A 239 5.89 -6.76 11.70
N PHE A 240 6.71 -5.82 12.17
CA PHE A 240 7.24 -4.69 11.40
C PHE A 240 8.57 -4.19 12.00
N TYR A 241 9.37 -3.50 11.20
CA TYR A 241 10.49 -2.72 11.73
C TYR A 241 10.03 -1.38 12.29
N PHE A 242 10.65 -0.96 13.39
CA PHE A 242 10.39 0.34 14.02
C PHE A 242 11.05 1.47 13.23
N SER A 243 10.33 2.59 13.10
CA SER A 243 10.80 3.82 12.44
C SER A 243 10.86 4.96 13.46
N ASP A 244 11.67 4.80 14.51
CA ASP A 244 11.79 5.80 15.58
C ASP A 244 13.23 5.79 16.15
N PRO A 245 13.91 6.95 16.23
CA PRO A 245 15.29 7.03 16.71
C PRO A 245 15.49 6.49 18.14
N LEU A 246 14.54 6.71 19.04
CA LEU A 246 14.66 6.29 20.43
C LEU A 246 14.53 4.78 20.57
N ILE A 247 13.57 4.18 19.84
CA ILE A 247 13.42 2.72 19.81
C ILE A 247 14.65 2.08 19.17
N GLU A 248 15.18 2.60 18.06
CA GLU A 248 16.41 2.09 17.45
C GLU A 248 17.58 2.07 18.45
N ARG A 249 17.81 3.19 19.16
CA ARG A 249 18.86 3.29 20.19
C ARG A 249 18.67 2.27 21.32
N LEU A 250 17.44 2.06 21.78
CA LEU A 250 17.11 1.03 22.77
C LEU A 250 17.46 -0.37 22.25
N LEU A 251 16.99 -0.72 21.05
CA LEU A 251 17.19 -2.05 20.47
C LEU A 251 18.66 -2.36 20.22
N MET A 252 19.45 -1.38 19.76
CA MET A 252 20.90 -1.51 19.62
C MET A 252 21.58 -1.76 20.97
N THR A 253 21.18 -1.05 22.03
CA THR A 253 21.73 -1.23 23.39
C THR A 253 21.44 -2.64 23.93
N LEU A 254 20.20 -3.12 23.77
CA LEU A 254 19.80 -4.48 24.17
C LEU A 254 20.58 -5.53 23.39
N ARG A 255 20.67 -5.35 22.06
CA ARG A 255 21.39 -6.26 21.15
C ARG A 255 22.87 -6.38 21.53
N GLN A 256 23.54 -5.26 21.82
CA GLN A 256 24.95 -5.24 22.22
C GLN A 256 25.15 -5.94 23.56
N THR A 257 24.30 -5.64 24.56
CA THR A 257 24.35 -6.25 25.89
C THR A 257 24.22 -7.77 25.80
N LEU A 258 23.23 -8.25 25.04
CA LEU A 258 22.98 -9.68 24.83
C LEU A 258 24.13 -10.36 24.07
N LEU A 259 24.71 -9.72 23.06
CA LEU A 259 25.88 -10.27 22.36
C LEU A 259 27.04 -10.51 23.33
N ILE A 260 27.37 -9.52 24.17
CA ILE A 260 28.49 -9.60 25.11
C ILE A 260 28.23 -10.64 26.19
N SER A 261 27.02 -10.68 26.77
CA SER A 261 26.70 -11.61 27.86
C SER A 261 26.64 -13.07 27.38
N CYS A 262 25.99 -13.31 26.23
CA CYS A 262 25.72 -14.67 25.75
C CYS A 262 26.90 -15.28 24.99
N SER A 263 27.75 -14.48 24.33
CA SER A 263 28.91 -15.00 23.58
C SER A 263 29.96 -15.66 24.46
N ARG A 264 30.07 -15.28 25.74
CA ARG A 264 31.05 -15.84 26.70
C ARG A 264 30.79 -17.31 27.02
N GLN A 265 29.52 -17.71 27.08
CA GLN A 265 29.10 -19.07 27.43
C GLN A 265 28.55 -19.84 26.23
N LEU A 266 28.43 -19.20 25.06
CA LEU A 266 27.74 -19.71 23.88
C LEU A 266 26.34 -20.27 24.22
N ALA A 267 25.66 -19.61 25.16
CA ALA A 267 24.35 -19.99 25.67
C ALA A 267 23.49 -18.75 25.87
N ILE A 268 22.18 -18.91 25.68
CA ILE A 268 21.18 -17.86 25.92
C ILE A 268 20.32 -18.33 27.09
N ARG A 269 20.20 -17.48 28.12
CA ARG A 269 19.29 -17.73 29.25
C ARG A 269 17.84 -17.79 28.75
N ASN A 270 17.04 -18.71 29.29
CA ASN A 270 15.68 -18.97 28.81
C ASN A 270 14.79 -17.71 28.84
N GLU A 271 14.95 -16.88 29.87
CA GLU A 271 14.25 -15.61 30.03
C GLU A 271 14.59 -14.58 28.93
N TYR A 272 15.75 -14.68 28.26
CA TYR A 272 16.14 -13.78 27.17
C TYR A 272 15.89 -14.35 25.79
N LEU A 273 15.59 -15.64 25.68
CA LEU A 273 15.43 -16.32 24.40
C LEU A 273 14.34 -15.68 23.51
N PRO A 274 13.15 -15.28 24.03
CA PRO A 274 12.15 -14.57 23.24
C PRO A 274 12.69 -13.25 22.67
N LEU A 275 13.39 -12.46 23.47
CA LEU A 275 13.96 -11.18 23.04
C LEU A 275 15.06 -11.36 21.99
N VAL A 276 15.98 -12.32 22.18
CA VAL A 276 17.04 -12.58 21.19
C VAL A 276 16.43 -13.03 19.86
N CYS A 277 15.42 -13.91 19.90
CA CYS A 277 14.73 -14.36 18.69
C CYS A 277 14.00 -13.21 18.00
N ALA A 278 13.31 -12.35 18.75
CA ALA A 278 12.61 -11.17 18.25
C ALA A 278 13.58 -10.13 17.65
N LEU A 279 14.74 -9.90 18.27
CA LEU A 279 15.80 -9.03 17.73
C LEU A 279 16.37 -9.58 16.42
N ALA A 280 16.63 -10.89 16.34
CA ALA A 280 17.08 -11.52 15.10
C ALA A 280 16.02 -11.41 13.99
N TYR A 281 14.74 -11.53 14.31
CA TYR A 281 13.65 -11.27 13.38
C TYR A 281 13.62 -9.81 12.94
N GLN A 282 13.84 -8.88 13.87
CA GLN A 282 13.87 -7.46 13.53
C GLN A 282 15.02 -7.12 12.58
N CYS A 283 16.18 -7.75 12.78
CA CYS A 283 17.32 -7.64 11.87
C CYS A 283 17.09 -8.26 10.49
N PHE A 284 16.18 -9.24 10.37
CA PHE A 284 15.71 -9.72 9.09
C PHE A 284 14.75 -8.71 8.42
N LEU A 285 13.83 -8.10 9.17
CA LEU A 285 12.87 -7.13 8.65
C LEU A 285 13.51 -5.83 8.18
N ASN A 286 14.46 -5.30 8.95
CA ASN A 286 15.18 -4.07 8.63
C ASN A 286 16.48 -4.30 7.87
N GLU A 287 16.81 -5.55 7.52
CA GLU A 287 18.02 -5.92 6.77
C GLU A 287 19.32 -5.55 7.51
N SER A 288 19.28 -5.62 8.83
CA SER A 288 20.40 -5.33 9.74
C SER A 288 20.94 -3.90 9.53
N VAL A 289 20.04 -2.93 9.37
CA VAL A 289 20.40 -1.52 9.09
C VAL A 289 21.04 -0.78 10.26
N TRP A 290 21.00 -1.35 11.46
CA TRP A 290 21.59 -0.74 12.65
C TRP A 290 23.10 -0.65 12.58
N TYR A 291 23.67 0.39 13.18
CA TYR A 291 25.11 0.56 13.30
C TYR A 291 25.75 -0.61 14.07
N ILE A 292 26.96 -0.98 13.69
CA ILE A 292 27.73 -2.09 14.27
C ILE A 292 29.12 -1.56 14.55
N ASN A 293 29.52 -1.51 15.83
CA ASN A 293 30.86 -1.06 16.19
C ASN A 293 31.92 -2.17 16.02
N HIS A 294 33.20 -1.79 16.10
CA HIS A 294 34.32 -2.73 15.90
C HIS A 294 34.32 -3.92 16.88
N THR A 295 33.86 -3.73 18.12
CA THR A 295 33.82 -4.80 19.12
C THR A 295 32.75 -5.83 18.76
N GLU A 296 31.55 -5.36 18.42
CA GLU A 296 30.44 -6.21 17.96
C GLU A 296 30.85 -6.98 16.68
N ALA A 297 31.39 -6.28 15.68
CA ALA A 297 31.81 -6.87 14.42
C ALA A 297 32.86 -7.99 14.61
N SER A 298 33.85 -7.76 15.49
CA SER A 298 34.88 -8.74 15.80
C SER A 298 34.30 -10.00 16.46
N LEU A 299 33.41 -9.84 17.44
CA LEU A 299 32.73 -10.96 18.10
C LEU A 299 31.87 -11.75 17.11
N VAL A 300 31.03 -11.07 16.32
CA VAL A 300 30.17 -11.72 15.32
C VAL A 300 31.00 -12.49 14.28
N LYS A 301 32.16 -11.96 13.87
CA LYS A 301 33.10 -12.66 12.98
C LYS A 301 33.62 -13.94 13.61
N GLN A 302 34.03 -13.92 14.87
CA GLN A 302 34.48 -15.11 15.59
C GLN A 302 33.36 -16.15 15.71
N LEU A 303 32.15 -15.71 16.07
CA LEU A 303 30.99 -16.59 16.17
C LEU A 303 30.65 -17.23 14.82
N THR A 304 30.78 -16.47 13.72
CA THR A 304 30.55 -16.99 12.36
C THR A 304 31.47 -18.17 12.05
N VAL A 305 32.78 -18.03 12.29
CA VAL A 305 33.76 -19.11 12.06
C VAL A 305 33.46 -20.36 12.90
N VAL A 306 32.99 -20.18 14.14
CA VAL A 306 32.60 -21.30 14.99
C VAL A 306 31.32 -21.97 14.47
N SER A 307 30.31 -21.18 14.08
CA SER A 307 29.04 -21.69 13.56
C SER A 307 29.21 -22.52 12.28
N GLU A 308 30.12 -22.12 11.39
CA GLU A 308 30.46 -22.87 10.16
C GLU A 308 30.92 -24.29 10.48
N LYS A 309 31.79 -24.43 11.48
CA LYS A 309 32.29 -25.74 11.93
C LYS A 309 31.18 -26.56 12.59
N MET A 310 30.34 -25.93 13.41
CA MET A 310 29.26 -26.63 14.11
C MET A 310 28.19 -27.15 13.16
N VAL A 311 27.75 -26.31 12.22
CA VAL A 311 26.71 -26.66 11.23
C VAL A 311 27.19 -27.76 10.27
N ALA A 312 28.49 -27.79 9.95
CA ALA A 312 29.10 -28.83 9.11
C ALA A 312 29.18 -30.21 9.80
N LEU A 313 29.05 -30.28 11.13
CA LEU A 313 29.07 -31.55 11.86
C LEU A 313 27.67 -32.18 11.88
N ASN A 314 27.51 -33.30 11.18
CA ASN A 314 26.25 -34.05 11.14
C ASN A 314 25.82 -34.64 12.50
N THR A 315 26.74 -34.70 13.47
CA THR A 315 26.45 -35.21 14.83
C THR A 315 25.76 -34.19 15.73
N LEU A 316 25.84 -32.90 15.41
CA LEU A 316 25.23 -31.84 16.21
C LEU A 316 23.78 -31.61 15.77
N GLY A 317 22.92 -31.39 16.77
CA GLY A 317 21.54 -30.98 16.59
C GLY A 317 21.39 -29.47 16.56
N VAL A 318 20.16 -29.00 16.36
CA VAL A 318 19.88 -27.56 16.37
C VAL A 318 20.08 -26.94 17.76
N ASP A 319 19.85 -27.72 18.82
CA ASP A 319 19.99 -27.27 20.21
C ASP A 319 21.44 -26.89 20.55
N ASP A 320 22.40 -27.51 19.86
CA ASP A 320 23.82 -27.19 20.01
C ASP A 320 24.17 -25.89 19.27
N CYS A 321 23.46 -25.55 18.20
CA CYS A 321 23.83 -24.48 17.28
C CYS A 321 22.99 -23.21 17.42
N TYR A 322 21.71 -23.28 17.81
CA TYR A 322 20.84 -22.12 17.76
C TYR A 322 21.34 -20.92 18.59
N PRO A 323 22.02 -21.08 19.75
CA PRO A 323 22.46 -19.91 20.51
C PRO A 323 23.42 -19.05 19.68
N ILE A 324 24.41 -19.68 19.05
CA ILE A 324 25.38 -18.95 18.21
C ILE A 324 24.74 -18.39 16.94
N LEU A 325 23.81 -19.13 16.33
CA LEU A 325 23.11 -18.68 15.12
C LEU A 325 22.23 -17.47 15.40
N LEU A 326 21.48 -17.46 16.49
CA LEU A 326 20.66 -16.31 16.87
C LEU A 326 21.51 -15.07 17.17
N LEU A 327 22.65 -15.24 17.86
CA LEU A 327 23.58 -14.12 18.08
C LEU A 327 24.14 -13.55 16.77
N ILE A 328 24.35 -14.39 15.75
CA ILE A 328 24.78 -13.95 14.42
C ILE A 328 23.64 -13.22 13.69
N PHE A 329 22.42 -13.76 13.74
CA PHE A 329 21.26 -13.21 13.03
C PHE A 329 20.78 -11.85 13.55
N MET A 330 21.13 -11.47 14.78
CA MET A 330 20.96 -10.09 15.27
C MET A 330 21.87 -9.06 14.56
N TYR A 331 22.84 -9.48 13.74
CA TYR A 331 23.82 -8.58 13.13
C TYR A 331 23.92 -8.71 11.60
N LYS A 332 23.43 -9.82 11.04
CA LYS A 332 23.38 -10.01 9.60
C LYS A 332 22.25 -10.96 9.18
N PRO A 333 21.63 -10.73 8.01
CA PRO A 333 20.62 -11.65 7.48
C PRO A 333 21.21 -13.06 7.30
N ALA A 334 20.40 -14.09 7.57
CA ALA A 334 20.81 -15.49 7.41
C ALA A 334 21.29 -15.80 5.99
N ALA A 335 20.64 -15.21 4.97
CA ALA A 335 21.01 -15.32 3.56
C ALA A 335 22.43 -14.83 3.24
N ASN A 336 23.01 -13.97 4.08
CA ASN A 336 24.35 -13.42 3.91
C ASN A 336 25.39 -14.18 4.74
N THR A 337 25.07 -15.42 5.14
CA THR A 337 25.99 -16.32 5.84
C THR A 337 26.39 -17.48 4.94
N SER A 338 27.63 -17.95 5.09
CA SER A 338 28.17 -19.12 4.37
C SER A 338 27.41 -20.42 4.66
N ILE A 339 26.74 -20.50 5.81
CA ILE A 339 25.95 -21.66 6.26
C ILE A 339 24.50 -21.64 5.76
N PHE A 340 24.08 -20.60 5.04
CA PHE A 340 22.69 -20.43 4.61
C PHE A 340 22.13 -21.65 3.87
N GLU A 341 22.84 -22.11 2.84
CA GLU A 341 22.42 -23.26 2.03
C GLU A 341 22.34 -24.53 2.88
N THR A 342 23.35 -24.78 3.73
CA THR A 342 23.35 -25.94 4.64
C THR A 342 22.17 -25.91 5.63
N LEU A 343 21.81 -24.72 6.14
CA LEU A 343 20.65 -24.57 7.02
C LEU A 343 19.32 -24.77 6.29
N ALA A 344 19.25 -24.43 5.00
CA ALA A 344 18.04 -24.56 4.18
C ALA A 344 17.81 -25.99 3.68
N GLU A 345 18.87 -26.71 3.30
CA GLU A 345 18.80 -28.04 2.69
C GLU A 345 18.65 -29.17 3.72
N ARG A 346 19.27 -29.01 4.90
CA ARG A 346 19.19 -30.01 5.97
C ARG A 346 17.88 -29.85 6.75
N GLU A 347 17.25 -30.95 7.12
CA GLU A 347 16.12 -30.93 8.04
C GLU A 347 16.59 -30.74 9.48
N TRP A 348 16.09 -29.68 10.12
CA TRP A 348 16.38 -29.31 11.50
C TRP A 348 15.08 -29.23 12.31
N GLN A 349 15.10 -29.72 13.55
CA GLN A 349 13.96 -29.69 14.47
C GLN A 349 13.96 -28.41 15.30
N TRP A 350 13.70 -27.27 14.66
CA TRP A 350 13.73 -25.95 15.32
C TRP A 350 12.66 -25.82 16.42
N PRO A 351 13.01 -25.25 17.59
CA PRO A 351 12.05 -24.89 18.63
C PRO A 351 10.91 -24.01 18.09
N THR A 352 9.69 -24.20 18.59
CA THR A 352 8.47 -23.48 18.12
C THR A 352 8.65 -21.97 18.09
N LEU A 353 9.30 -21.41 19.12
CA LEU A 353 9.59 -19.98 19.24
C LEU A 353 10.39 -19.43 18.04
N MET A 354 11.28 -20.23 17.45
CA MET A 354 12.17 -19.82 16.36
C MET A 354 11.56 -20.07 14.98
N GLN A 355 10.49 -20.88 14.88
CA GLN A 355 9.93 -21.27 13.58
C GLN A 355 9.54 -20.08 12.70
N PRO A 356 8.91 -19.00 13.20
CA PRO A 356 8.60 -17.84 12.36
C PRO A 356 9.86 -17.22 11.73
N LEU A 357 10.93 -17.05 12.51
CA LEU A 357 12.21 -16.51 12.05
C LEU A 357 12.80 -17.42 10.98
N ILE A 358 12.96 -18.71 11.29
CA ILE A 358 13.63 -19.67 10.41
C ILE A 358 12.86 -19.88 9.10
N ASN A 359 11.52 -19.93 9.17
CA ASN A 359 10.70 -20.04 7.98
C ASN A 359 10.94 -18.80 7.09
N ALA A 360 10.83 -17.59 7.62
CA ALA A 360 11.01 -16.37 6.83
C ALA A 360 12.46 -16.19 6.31
N SER A 361 13.46 -16.27 7.19
CA SER A 361 14.84 -15.90 6.89
C SER A 361 15.65 -16.99 6.20
N ILE A 362 15.22 -18.25 6.27
CA ILE A 362 15.94 -19.39 5.68
C ILE A 362 15.06 -20.10 4.64
N LYS A 363 13.95 -20.73 5.06
CA LYS A 363 13.19 -21.61 4.16
C LYS A 363 12.52 -20.86 3.02
N ASP A 364 11.78 -19.81 3.34
CA ASP A 364 11.06 -18.99 2.36
C ASP A 364 12.04 -18.26 1.46
N THR A 365 13.11 -17.68 2.04
CA THR A 365 14.17 -17.01 1.28
C THR A 365 14.87 -17.98 0.31
N PHE A 366 15.16 -19.22 0.73
CA PHE A 366 15.74 -20.24 -0.14
C PHE A 366 14.78 -20.65 -1.26
N ALA A 367 13.52 -20.91 -0.94
CA ALA A 367 12.49 -21.25 -1.92
C ALA A 367 12.31 -20.11 -2.95
N MET A 368 12.33 -18.86 -2.51
CA MET A 368 12.33 -17.68 -3.37
C MET A 368 13.51 -17.68 -4.34
N HIS A 369 14.74 -17.88 -3.85
CA HIS A 369 15.94 -17.91 -4.71
C HIS A 369 15.85 -19.00 -5.78
N GLN A 370 15.39 -20.21 -5.42
CA GLN A 370 15.21 -21.31 -6.37
C GLN A 370 14.19 -20.98 -7.46
N GLN A 371 13.10 -20.29 -7.10
CA GLN A 371 12.12 -19.84 -8.07
C GLN A 371 12.69 -18.81 -9.05
N GLY A 372 13.54 -17.90 -8.58
CA GLY A 372 14.21 -16.90 -9.42
C GLY A 372 14.94 -17.48 -10.62
N LEU A 373 15.53 -18.68 -10.47
CA LEU A 373 16.33 -19.33 -11.51
C LEU A 373 15.53 -19.69 -12.76
N THR A 374 14.21 -19.82 -12.66
CA THR A 374 13.35 -20.19 -13.80
C THR A 374 12.58 -19.02 -14.40
N ILE A 375 12.84 -17.79 -13.96
CA ILE A 375 12.22 -16.58 -14.53
C ILE A 375 12.78 -16.36 -15.95
N PRO A 376 11.93 -16.22 -16.98
CA PRO A 376 12.37 -15.89 -18.34
C PRO A 376 13.18 -14.60 -18.37
N ASN A 377 14.26 -14.56 -19.15
CA ASN A 377 15.15 -13.42 -19.28
C ASN A 377 15.21 -12.94 -20.74
N LEU A 378 14.90 -11.66 -20.98
CA LEU A 378 14.92 -11.02 -22.31
C LEU A 378 16.34 -10.60 -22.76
N GLY A 379 17.34 -10.78 -21.92
CA GLY A 379 18.71 -10.33 -22.10
C GLY A 379 18.97 -8.95 -21.51
N VAL A 380 20.24 -8.55 -21.53
CA VAL A 380 20.70 -7.25 -21.02
C VAL A 380 20.81 -6.22 -22.16
N SER A 381 20.63 -4.95 -21.82
CA SER A 381 21.11 -3.85 -22.66
C SER A 381 22.63 -3.70 -22.51
N SER A 382 23.28 -2.98 -23.42
CA SER A 382 24.70 -2.62 -23.28
C SER A 382 24.94 -1.41 -22.36
N ASN A 383 23.90 -0.93 -21.65
CA ASN A 383 23.98 0.27 -20.84
C ASN A 383 24.66 -0.01 -19.49
N SER A 384 25.78 0.66 -19.24
CA SER A 384 26.55 0.47 -18.00
C SER A 384 25.82 0.92 -16.72
N VAL A 385 24.95 1.94 -16.81
CA VAL A 385 24.11 2.41 -15.69
C VAL A 385 23.09 1.34 -15.36
N SER A 386 22.45 0.73 -16.37
CA SER A 386 21.53 -0.39 -16.15
C SER A 386 22.21 -1.54 -15.38
N THR A 387 23.47 -1.86 -15.67
CA THR A 387 24.23 -2.89 -14.95
C THR A 387 24.52 -2.51 -13.49
N ARG A 388 24.76 -1.24 -13.18
CA ARG A 388 24.99 -0.79 -11.79
C ARG A 388 23.69 -0.76 -10.99
N VAL A 389 22.62 -0.24 -11.57
CA VAL A 389 21.27 -0.21 -10.97
C VAL A 389 20.75 -1.64 -10.77
N GLN A 390 20.83 -2.46 -11.82
CA GLN A 390 21.31 -3.85 -11.80
C GLN A 390 21.65 -4.44 -10.42
N ALA A 391 22.95 -4.35 -10.15
CA ALA A 391 23.62 -4.87 -8.98
C ALA A 391 23.05 -4.31 -7.68
N GLN A 392 22.68 -3.02 -7.63
CA GLN A 392 22.05 -2.45 -6.44
C GLN A 392 20.78 -3.21 -6.05
N TYR A 393 19.85 -3.43 -6.98
CA TYR A 393 18.58 -4.11 -6.66
C TYR A 393 18.72 -5.63 -6.52
N ASP A 394 19.72 -6.24 -7.18
CA ASP A 394 20.05 -7.65 -6.95
C ASP A 394 20.64 -7.89 -5.55
N GLU A 395 21.43 -6.94 -5.04
CA GLU A 395 21.96 -6.96 -3.66
C GLU A 395 20.90 -6.54 -2.62
N HIS A 396 20.07 -5.55 -2.95
CA HIS A 396 19.08 -4.93 -2.08
C HIS A 396 17.70 -4.82 -2.75
N PRO A 397 16.91 -5.92 -2.82
CA PRO A 397 15.61 -5.91 -3.47
C PRO A 397 14.61 -4.96 -2.80
N TYR A 398 14.02 -4.07 -3.59
CA TYR A 398 13.13 -3.00 -3.11
C TYR A 398 11.84 -2.92 -3.96
N PRO A 399 10.68 -2.52 -3.39
CA PRO A 399 10.43 -2.24 -1.98
C PRO A 399 10.31 -3.50 -1.11
N ARG A 400 10.57 -3.37 0.19
CA ARG A 400 10.26 -4.42 1.18
C ARG A 400 8.80 -4.28 1.62
N TRP A 401 8.08 -5.39 1.64
CA TRP A 401 6.69 -5.44 2.11
C TRP A 401 6.36 -6.83 2.63
N THR A 402 5.32 -6.97 3.45
CA THR A 402 4.85 -8.26 3.97
C THR A 402 3.38 -8.51 3.64
N ALA A 403 2.64 -7.47 3.27
CA ALA A 403 1.23 -7.54 2.89
C ALA A 403 0.90 -6.70 1.65
N LEU A 404 -0.11 -7.14 0.88
CA LEU A 404 -0.63 -6.39 -0.27
C LEU A 404 -1.59 -5.26 0.14
N GLY A 405 -1.99 -5.20 1.42
CA GLY A 405 -3.12 -4.40 1.87
C GLY A 405 -4.45 -4.89 1.29
N TYR A 406 -5.51 -4.11 1.48
CA TYR A 406 -6.87 -4.43 1.01
C TYR A 406 -7.43 -3.32 0.14
N ASN A 407 -8.03 -3.70 -1.00
CA ASN A 407 -8.90 -2.84 -1.79
C ASN A 407 -10.15 -3.61 -2.21
N GLN A 408 -11.21 -2.88 -2.56
CA GLN A 408 -12.36 -3.49 -3.21
C GLN A 408 -12.03 -3.80 -4.67
N PRO A 409 -12.48 -4.94 -5.22
CA PRO A 409 -12.39 -5.21 -6.64
C PRO A 409 -13.01 -4.08 -7.47
N ALA A 410 -12.32 -3.67 -8.53
CA ALA A 410 -12.72 -2.55 -9.37
C ALA A 410 -12.47 -2.82 -10.86
N ASN A 411 -13.15 -2.07 -11.71
CA ASN A 411 -12.84 -2.02 -13.13
C ASN A 411 -11.82 -0.89 -13.40
N TYR A 412 -10.74 -1.23 -14.10
CA TYR A 412 -9.62 -0.30 -14.29
C TYR A 412 -10.02 0.96 -15.08
N TYR A 413 -10.64 0.83 -16.26
CA TYR A 413 -11.09 2.00 -17.04
C TYR A 413 -12.22 2.77 -16.36
N ALA A 414 -13.14 2.11 -15.66
CA ALA A 414 -14.17 2.81 -14.89
C ALA A 414 -13.56 3.70 -13.80
N SER A 415 -12.52 3.19 -13.12
CA SER A 415 -11.77 3.95 -12.12
C SER A 415 -11.06 5.16 -12.75
N LEU A 416 -10.44 4.99 -13.93
CA LEU A 416 -9.81 6.09 -14.65
C LEU A 416 -10.81 7.14 -15.18
N LYS A 417 -11.98 6.72 -15.68
CA LYS A 417 -13.06 7.63 -16.08
C LYS A 417 -13.52 8.50 -14.90
N ALA A 418 -13.63 7.91 -13.71
CA ALA A 418 -14.01 8.63 -12.51
C ALA A 418 -12.92 9.62 -12.05
N LEU A 419 -11.64 9.27 -12.23
CA LEU A 419 -10.51 10.14 -11.91
C LEU A 419 -10.33 11.28 -12.92
N PHE A 420 -10.58 11.04 -14.21
CA PHE A 420 -10.35 11.99 -15.30
C PHE A 420 -11.59 12.15 -16.21
N PRO A 421 -12.73 12.64 -15.69
CA PRO A 421 -14.01 12.63 -16.39
C PRO A 421 -14.04 13.48 -17.67
N TYR A 422 -13.17 14.49 -17.77
CA TYR A 422 -13.09 15.39 -18.94
C TYR A 422 -12.06 14.95 -20.00
N LYS A 423 -11.22 13.95 -19.68
CA LYS A 423 -10.11 13.51 -20.55
C LYS A 423 -10.23 12.09 -21.05
N LEU A 424 -10.94 11.22 -20.31
CA LEU A 424 -11.03 9.78 -20.57
C LEU A 424 -12.48 9.27 -20.71
N ASN A 425 -13.45 10.15 -20.93
CA ASN A 425 -14.86 9.77 -21.13
C ASN A 425 -15.07 8.88 -22.37
N ASP A 426 -14.15 8.91 -23.32
CA ASP A 426 -14.14 8.12 -24.55
C ASP A 426 -13.66 6.68 -24.36
N LEU A 427 -13.13 6.32 -23.19
CA LEU A 427 -12.69 4.94 -22.93
C LEU A 427 -13.86 3.95 -23.10
N PRO A 428 -13.65 2.78 -23.71
CA PRO A 428 -14.71 1.81 -23.91
C PRO A 428 -15.12 1.17 -22.59
N ASN A 429 -16.38 0.74 -22.50
CA ASN A 429 -16.80 -0.17 -21.44
C ASN A 429 -16.18 -1.55 -21.72
N ILE A 430 -15.34 -2.02 -20.80
CA ILE A 430 -14.52 -3.20 -21.05
C ILE A 430 -15.34 -4.48 -20.82
N HIS A 431 -15.55 -5.24 -21.90
CA HIS A 431 -15.99 -6.63 -21.81
C HIS A 431 -14.84 -7.65 -21.95
N LYS A 432 -13.68 -7.24 -22.51
CA LYS A 432 -12.49 -8.08 -22.79
C LYS A 432 -11.41 -7.98 -21.70
N THR A 433 -10.46 -8.90 -21.69
CA THR A 433 -9.27 -8.79 -20.83
C THR A 433 -8.31 -7.73 -21.38
N LEU A 434 -7.76 -6.87 -20.52
CA LEU A 434 -6.71 -5.91 -20.87
C LEU A 434 -5.33 -6.51 -20.62
N ASN A 435 -4.38 -6.27 -21.53
CA ASN A 435 -2.97 -6.58 -21.29
C ASN A 435 -2.29 -5.39 -20.62
N VAL A 436 -1.68 -5.65 -19.46
CA VAL A 436 -1.03 -4.64 -18.63
C VAL A 436 0.44 -4.98 -18.44
N LEU A 437 1.34 -4.03 -18.72
CA LEU A 437 2.75 -4.13 -18.36
C LEU A 437 3.00 -3.31 -17.10
N VAL A 438 3.62 -3.92 -16.09
CA VAL A 438 4.26 -3.19 -14.99
C VAL A 438 5.76 -3.19 -15.26
N ALA A 439 6.29 -2.06 -15.74
CA ALA A 439 7.68 -1.90 -16.14
C ALA A 439 8.51 -1.34 -14.97
N GLY A 440 9.52 -2.10 -14.55
CA GLY A 440 10.24 -1.89 -13.29
C GLY A 440 9.34 -2.23 -12.10
N CYS A 441 8.89 -3.48 -12.04
CA CYS A 441 7.92 -3.92 -11.02
C CYS A 441 8.54 -4.13 -9.63
N GLY A 442 9.88 -4.07 -9.51
CA GLY A 442 10.63 -4.32 -8.30
C GLY A 442 10.27 -5.67 -7.69
N THR A 443 10.01 -5.68 -6.38
CA THR A 443 9.52 -6.87 -5.65
C THR A 443 8.05 -7.23 -5.94
N GLY A 444 7.40 -6.59 -6.91
CA GLY A 444 6.12 -7.02 -7.46
C GLY A 444 4.86 -6.57 -6.70
N ARG A 445 4.97 -5.81 -5.59
CA ARG A 445 3.80 -5.39 -4.79
C ARG A 445 2.68 -4.76 -5.63
N HIS A 446 3.08 -3.85 -6.51
CA HIS A 446 2.17 -3.10 -7.36
C HIS A 446 1.50 -4.00 -8.40
N ALA A 447 2.29 -4.83 -9.10
CA ALA A 447 1.78 -5.79 -10.08
C ALA A 447 0.79 -6.79 -9.46
N LEU A 448 1.08 -7.26 -8.24
CA LEU A 448 0.20 -8.17 -7.50
C LEU A 448 -1.11 -7.48 -7.08
N ARG A 449 -1.06 -6.21 -6.69
CA ARG A 449 -2.28 -5.43 -6.39
C ARG A 449 -3.14 -5.25 -7.63
N LEU A 450 -2.54 -5.01 -8.79
CA LEU A 450 -3.28 -4.93 -10.06
C LEU A 450 -3.98 -6.24 -10.37
N SER A 451 -3.24 -7.36 -10.35
CA SER A 451 -3.78 -8.70 -10.61
C SER A 451 -4.89 -9.10 -9.62
N ARG A 452 -4.76 -8.71 -8.33
CA ARG A 452 -5.72 -9.08 -7.27
C ARG A 452 -7.00 -8.24 -7.27
N TYR A 453 -6.89 -6.93 -7.51
CA TYR A 453 -7.98 -5.97 -7.24
C TYR A 453 -8.63 -5.39 -8.48
N PHE A 454 -8.08 -5.60 -9.67
CA PHE A 454 -8.71 -5.18 -10.89
C PHE A 454 -9.16 -6.37 -11.74
N GLU A 455 -10.44 -6.33 -12.14
CA GLU A 455 -11.02 -7.41 -12.90
C GLU A 455 -10.52 -7.39 -14.36
N LYS A 456 -10.38 -8.60 -14.94
CA LYS A 456 -10.05 -8.79 -16.36
C LYS A 456 -8.73 -8.14 -16.79
N LEU A 457 -7.69 -8.27 -15.98
CA LEU A 457 -6.33 -7.90 -16.36
C LEU A 457 -5.47 -9.14 -16.59
N ASN A 458 -4.63 -9.10 -17.62
CA ASN A 458 -3.49 -9.99 -17.79
C ASN A 458 -2.23 -9.17 -17.53
N VAL A 459 -1.53 -9.44 -16.42
CA VAL A 459 -0.42 -8.62 -15.95
C VAL A 459 0.92 -9.24 -16.34
N THR A 460 1.75 -8.50 -17.05
CA THR A 460 3.18 -8.81 -17.23
C THR A 460 3.98 -7.91 -16.30
N ALA A 461 4.73 -8.49 -15.35
CA ALA A 461 5.59 -7.80 -14.41
C ALA A 461 7.05 -7.94 -14.87
N MET A 462 7.67 -6.82 -15.25
CA MET A 462 9.03 -6.79 -15.80
C MET A 462 9.96 -5.99 -14.89
N ASP A 463 11.14 -6.52 -14.62
CA ASP A 463 12.20 -5.80 -13.88
C ASP A 463 13.60 -6.26 -14.30
N LEU A 464 14.62 -5.44 -14.05
CA LEU A 464 16.01 -5.80 -14.30
C LEU A 464 16.54 -6.81 -13.26
N SER A 465 16.07 -6.72 -12.01
CA SER A 465 16.59 -7.52 -10.90
C SER A 465 15.89 -8.87 -10.83
N ARG A 466 16.67 -9.93 -10.96
CA ARG A 466 16.14 -11.28 -10.78
C ARG A 466 15.79 -11.52 -9.32
N THR A 467 16.57 -10.99 -8.38
CA THR A 467 16.31 -11.16 -6.95
C THR A 467 14.98 -10.51 -6.55
N ALA A 468 14.69 -9.30 -7.04
CA ALA A 468 13.41 -8.63 -6.80
C ALA A 468 12.23 -9.40 -7.41
N LEU A 469 12.35 -9.85 -8.67
CA LEU A 469 11.32 -10.65 -9.32
C LEU A 469 11.05 -11.99 -8.61
N SER A 470 12.09 -12.60 -8.04
CA SER A 470 11.99 -13.84 -7.26
C SER A 470 11.07 -13.67 -6.06
N TYR A 471 11.19 -12.54 -5.35
CA TYR A 471 10.29 -12.18 -4.26
C TYR A 471 8.85 -12.04 -4.75
N GLY A 472 8.62 -11.25 -5.81
CA GLY A 472 7.28 -11.02 -6.35
C GLY A 472 6.60 -12.31 -6.80
N ARG A 473 7.33 -13.19 -7.50
CA ARG A 473 6.81 -14.48 -7.98
C ARG A 473 6.44 -15.41 -6.85
N TYR A 474 7.30 -15.52 -5.83
CA TYR A 474 7.01 -16.32 -4.65
C TYR A 474 5.76 -15.81 -3.91
N GLN A 475 5.63 -14.49 -3.72
CA GLN A 475 4.45 -13.90 -3.09
C GLN A 475 3.16 -14.07 -3.91
N ALA A 476 3.26 -14.11 -5.25
CA ALA A 476 2.13 -14.41 -6.13
C ALA A 476 1.65 -15.85 -5.95
N GLN A 477 2.59 -16.80 -5.89
CA GLN A 477 2.28 -18.22 -5.66
C GLN A 477 1.66 -18.47 -4.30
N LEU A 478 2.22 -17.89 -3.22
CA LEU A 478 1.65 -17.98 -1.87
C LEU A 478 0.19 -17.51 -1.80
N ARG A 479 -0.20 -16.58 -2.68
CA ARG A 479 -1.56 -16.01 -2.74
C ARG A 479 -2.42 -16.58 -3.87
N ASN A 480 -1.94 -17.60 -4.57
CA ASN A 480 -2.62 -18.25 -5.68
C ASN A 480 -3.05 -17.28 -6.81
N LEU A 481 -2.24 -16.25 -7.08
CA LEU A 481 -2.49 -15.32 -8.19
C LEU A 481 -1.99 -15.96 -9.49
N LYS A 482 -2.90 -16.13 -10.46
CA LYS A 482 -2.64 -16.86 -11.72
C LYS A 482 -2.50 -15.96 -12.95
N ASP A 483 -3.09 -14.77 -12.91
CA ASP A 483 -3.14 -13.83 -14.03
C ASP A 483 -1.97 -12.83 -13.96
N ILE A 484 -0.75 -13.34 -13.72
CA ILE A 484 0.48 -12.55 -13.65
C ILE A 484 1.71 -13.35 -14.10
N ASP A 485 2.44 -12.80 -15.07
CA ASP A 485 3.72 -13.32 -15.56
C ASP A 485 4.89 -12.46 -15.10
N PHE A 486 6.02 -13.07 -14.77
CA PHE A 486 7.25 -12.38 -14.36
C PHE A 486 8.33 -12.56 -15.41
N ILE A 487 8.97 -11.46 -15.82
CA ILE A 487 10.01 -11.47 -16.85
C ILE A 487 11.17 -10.58 -16.43
N GLN A 488 12.38 -11.12 -16.48
CA GLN A 488 13.59 -10.33 -16.29
C GLN A 488 13.96 -9.61 -17.59
N GLY A 489 14.24 -8.31 -17.51
CA GLY A 489 14.81 -7.56 -18.62
C GLY A 489 14.90 -6.06 -18.36
N ASP A 490 15.78 -5.40 -19.12
CA ASP A 490 15.89 -3.95 -19.16
C ASP A 490 14.76 -3.34 -20.00
N ILE A 491 14.16 -2.24 -19.54
CA ILE A 491 13.14 -1.48 -20.29
C ILE A 491 13.62 -1.09 -21.70
N LEU A 492 14.92 -0.83 -21.86
CA LEU A 492 15.53 -0.49 -23.14
C LEU A 492 15.43 -1.60 -24.20
N VAL A 493 15.15 -2.84 -23.79
CA VAL A 493 14.95 -3.99 -24.69
C VAL A 493 13.51 -4.54 -24.63
N SER A 494 12.57 -3.73 -24.14
CA SER A 494 11.16 -4.12 -23.96
C SER A 494 10.46 -4.56 -25.25
N GLU A 495 10.96 -4.19 -26.43
CA GLU A 495 10.46 -4.70 -27.72
C GLU A 495 10.57 -6.23 -27.85
N ARG A 496 11.51 -6.86 -27.12
CA ARG A 496 11.69 -8.32 -27.11
C ARG A 496 10.55 -9.06 -26.44
N LEU A 497 9.67 -8.36 -25.70
CA LEU A 497 8.43 -8.94 -25.19
C LEU A 497 7.51 -9.43 -26.33
N GLY A 498 7.64 -8.87 -27.54
CA GLY A 498 6.85 -9.30 -28.71
C GLY A 498 5.34 -9.07 -28.57
N GLN A 499 4.93 -8.19 -27.65
CA GLN A 499 3.52 -7.87 -27.38
C GLN A 499 3.32 -6.37 -27.12
N SER A 500 2.14 -5.87 -27.47
CA SER A 500 1.72 -4.50 -27.13
C SER A 500 0.66 -4.49 -26.04
N PHE A 501 0.64 -3.44 -25.23
CA PHE A 501 -0.17 -3.35 -24.01
C PHE A 501 -1.26 -2.30 -24.12
N ASP A 502 -2.41 -2.56 -23.49
CA ASP A 502 -3.48 -1.58 -23.36
C ASP A 502 -3.12 -0.55 -22.28
N ILE A 503 -2.46 -1.01 -21.21
CA ILE A 503 -1.98 -0.20 -20.09
C ILE A 503 -0.50 -0.50 -19.81
N ILE A 504 0.29 0.54 -19.54
CA ILE A 504 1.63 0.40 -18.97
C ILE A 504 1.69 1.17 -17.65
N GLU A 505 2.18 0.58 -16.57
CA GLU A 505 2.47 1.29 -15.33
C GLU A 505 3.97 1.23 -15.03
N CYS A 506 4.60 2.41 -14.91
CA CYS A 506 6.03 2.58 -14.69
C CYS A 506 6.26 3.60 -13.58
N SER A 507 6.36 3.14 -12.33
CA SER A 507 6.37 3.97 -11.13
C SER A 507 7.66 3.76 -10.35
N GLY A 508 8.45 4.81 -10.10
CA GLY A 508 9.71 4.64 -9.36
C GLY A 508 10.90 4.17 -10.22
N VAL A 509 10.91 4.45 -11.53
CA VAL A 509 11.83 3.77 -12.45
C VAL A 509 12.54 4.70 -13.42
N LEU A 510 11.82 5.48 -14.23
CA LEU A 510 12.42 6.25 -15.31
C LEU A 510 13.47 7.25 -14.82
N HIS A 511 13.30 7.79 -13.61
CA HIS A 511 14.26 8.69 -12.98
C HIS A 511 15.55 8.00 -12.49
N HIS A 512 15.61 6.67 -12.49
CA HIS A 512 16.80 5.90 -12.17
C HIS A 512 17.56 5.43 -13.43
N MET A 513 17.06 5.74 -14.62
CA MET A 513 17.73 5.41 -15.88
C MET A 513 18.74 6.49 -16.27
N GLU A 514 19.80 6.12 -17.02
CA GLU A 514 20.78 7.08 -17.56
C GLU A 514 20.11 8.18 -18.41
N LYS A 515 19.14 7.78 -19.23
CA LYS A 515 18.35 8.65 -20.11
C LYS A 515 16.87 8.34 -19.93
N PRO A 516 16.17 9.04 -19.03
CA PRO A 516 14.74 8.83 -18.76
C PRO A 516 13.87 8.84 -20.03
N GLU A 517 14.18 9.73 -20.97
CA GLU A 517 13.46 9.83 -22.26
C GLU A 517 13.57 8.57 -23.12
N ALA A 518 14.75 7.95 -23.19
CA ALA A 518 14.95 6.72 -23.96
C ALA A 518 14.12 5.56 -23.40
N GLY A 519 14.04 5.48 -22.07
CA GLY A 519 13.17 4.53 -21.37
C GLY A 519 11.69 4.77 -21.67
N LEU A 520 11.24 6.02 -21.56
CA LEU A 520 9.85 6.40 -21.86
C LEU A 520 9.48 6.09 -23.32
N GLN A 521 10.36 6.41 -24.27
CA GLN A 521 10.16 6.10 -25.69
C GLN A 521 10.11 4.59 -25.95
N ALA A 522 10.92 3.79 -25.25
CA ALA A 522 10.86 2.33 -25.36
C ALA A 522 9.49 1.79 -24.91
N LEU A 523 8.97 2.27 -23.79
CA LEU A 523 7.64 1.91 -23.30
C LEU A 523 6.52 2.44 -24.22
N ALA A 524 6.63 3.66 -24.73
CA ALA A 524 5.65 4.25 -25.66
C ALA A 524 5.52 3.43 -26.94
N ARG A 525 6.59 2.80 -27.43
CA ARG A 525 6.54 1.86 -28.56
C ARG A 525 5.74 0.60 -28.25
N GLN A 526 5.76 0.10 -27.01
CA GLN A 526 4.98 -1.07 -26.59
C GLN A 526 3.52 -0.74 -26.25
N LEU A 527 3.17 0.53 -26.09
CA LEU A 527 1.80 0.96 -25.82
C LEU A 527 0.95 0.93 -27.11
N LYS A 528 -0.26 0.36 -27.04
CA LYS A 528 -1.22 0.39 -28.16
C LYS A 528 -1.68 1.82 -28.45
N ALA A 529 -2.10 2.08 -29.69
CA ALA A 529 -2.76 3.35 -30.03
C ALA A 529 -4.01 3.57 -29.14
N GLY A 530 -4.13 4.75 -28.56
CA GLY A 530 -5.16 5.08 -27.57
C GLY A 530 -4.95 4.46 -26.18
N GLY A 531 -3.91 3.65 -25.98
CA GLY A 531 -3.53 3.06 -24.69
C GLY A 531 -3.02 4.11 -23.70
N LEU A 532 -3.04 3.77 -22.41
CA LEU A 532 -2.69 4.67 -21.33
C LEU A 532 -1.45 4.19 -20.58
N MET A 533 -0.67 5.14 -20.07
CA MET A 533 0.48 4.85 -19.22
C MET A 533 0.41 5.65 -17.93
N LYS A 534 0.60 4.97 -16.79
CA LYS A 534 0.84 5.60 -15.49
C LYS A 534 2.34 5.74 -15.27
N ILE A 535 2.79 6.93 -14.90
CA ILE A 535 4.20 7.23 -14.64
C ILE A 535 4.34 7.83 -13.24
N ALA A 536 5.42 7.51 -12.53
CA ALA A 536 5.78 8.21 -11.29
C ALA A 536 7.26 8.67 -11.25
N LEU A 537 7.48 9.94 -10.93
CA LEU A 537 8.80 10.62 -10.96
C LEU A 537 9.04 11.43 -9.69
N TYR A 538 10.29 11.51 -9.24
CA TYR A 538 10.65 12.33 -8.07
C TYR A 538 10.60 13.83 -8.37
N SER A 539 9.95 14.55 -7.45
CA SER A 539 9.95 16.01 -7.43
C SER A 539 11.30 16.58 -7.00
N ARG A 540 11.80 17.56 -7.76
CA ARG A 540 12.98 18.34 -7.42
C ARG A 540 12.79 19.11 -6.12
N THR A 541 11.61 19.71 -5.95
CA THR A 541 11.24 20.51 -4.77
C THR A 541 11.18 19.62 -3.52
N ALA A 542 10.51 18.48 -3.61
CA ALA A 542 10.35 17.59 -2.47
C ALA A 542 11.65 16.84 -2.09
N ARG A 543 12.63 16.76 -3.01
CA ARG A 543 13.93 16.11 -2.80
C ARG A 543 15.05 17.06 -2.32
N LEU A 544 14.76 18.32 -2.00
CA LEU A 544 15.78 19.32 -1.64
C LEU A 544 16.68 18.88 -0.47
N ASN A 545 16.12 18.34 0.62
CA ASN A 545 16.93 17.91 1.77
C ASN A 545 17.83 16.71 1.43
N ILE A 546 17.36 15.79 0.59
CA ILE A 546 18.15 14.64 0.13
C ILE A 546 19.31 15.13 -0.76
N ALA A 547 19.03 16.07 -1.67
CA ALA A 547 20.06 16.71 -2.49
C ALA A 547 21.08 17.47 -1.65
N ALA A 548 20.64 18.18 -0.61
CA ALA A 548 21.51 18.90 0.32
C ALA A 548 22.44 17.93 1.08
N LEU A 549 21.92 16.83 1.62
CA LEU A 549 22.72 15.80 2.29
C LEU A 549 23.76 15.19 1.34
N ARG A 550 23.34 14.78 0.13
CA ARG A 550 24.26 14.24 -0.89
C ARG A 550 25.36 15.25 -1.25
N SER A 551 25.01 16.54 -1.36
CA SER A 551 25.97 17.60 -1.63
C SER A 551 26.94 17.88 -0.47
N GLN A 552 26.57 17.58 0.77
CA GLN A 552 27.49 17.67 1.90
C GLN A 552 28.46 16.48 1.92
N LEU A 553 27.98 15.28 1.60
CA LEU A 553 28.79 14.06 1.57
C LEU A 553 29.78 14.03 0.39
N LYS A 554 29.40 14.55 -0.79
CA LYS A 554 30.23 14.61 -2.02
C LYS A 554 30.90 13.26 -2.33
N ASP A 555 32.22 13.20 -2.28
CA ASP A 555 33.04 12.02 -2.58
C ASP A 555 32.99 10.96 -1.45
N GLN A 556 32.34 11.27 -0.32
CA GLN A 556 32.12 10.36 0.80
C GLN A 556 30.73 9.69 0.74
N LEU A 557 30.08 9.70 -0.43
CA LEU A 557 28.82 8.97 -0.60
C LEU A 557 29.07 7.46 -0.35
N PRO A 558 28.25 6.83 0.51
CA PRO A 558 28.44 5.44 0.87
C PRO A 558 28.10 4.52 -0.30
N HIS A 559 28.96 3.53 -0.55
CA HIS A 559 28.76 2.51 -1.58
C HIS A 559 28.44 1.14 -0.97
N GLY A 560 28.91 0.90 0.26
CA GLY A 560 28.69 -0.33 1.01
C GLY A 560 27.81 -0.16 2.24
N ASN A 561 27.30 -1.29 2.73
CA ASN A 561 26.37 -1.35 3.87
C ASN A 561 26.94 -0.78 5.18
N GLU A 562 28.24 -0.92 5.40
CA GLU A 562 28.91 -0.35 6.59
C GLU A 562 28.94 1.17 6.56
N GLU A 563 29.18 1.77 5.39
CA GLU A 563 29.21 3.22 5.21
C GLU A 563 27.80 3.82 5.32
N ILE A 564 26.78 3.13 4.77
CA ILE A 564 25.37 3.52 4.94
C ILE A 564 25.01 3.58 6.43
N ARG A 565 25.36 2.53 7.19
CA ARG A 565 25.15 2.48 8.65
C ARG A 565 25.84 3.63 9.38
N LEU A 566 27.07 3.95 8.99
CA LEU A 566 27.86 5.05 9.58
C LEU A 566 27.20 6.41 9.35
N VAL A 567 26.77 6.72 8.12
CA VAL A 567 26.10 8.00 7.81
C VAL A 567 24.78 8.11 8.58
N ARG A 568 24.00 7.03 8.65
CA ARG A 568 22.77 6.99 9.43
C ARG A 568 23.00 7.27 10.91
N GLU A 569 23.99 6.60 11.50
CA GLU A 569 24.36 6.81 12.90
C GLU A 569 24.77 8.27 13.14
N ALA A 570 25.56 8.85 12.24
CA ALA A 570 25.93 10.26 12.33
C ALA A 570 24.71 11.20 12.29
N LEU A 571 23.72 10.91 11.43
CA LEU A 571 22.47 11.66 11.38
C LEU A 571 21.64 11.51 12.67
N LEU A 572 21.49 10.29 13.18
CA LEU A 572 20.74 9.99 14.41
C LEU A 572 21.37 10.61 15.66
N GLN A 573 22.69 10.79 15.67
CA GLN A 573 23.43 11.44 16.75
C GLN A 573 23.50 12.98 16.61
N GLY A 574 22.98 13.55 15.52
CA GLY A 574 23.07 14.99 15.26
C GLY A 574 24.50 15.46 14.93
N ASN A 575 25.35 14.56 14.44
CA ASN A 575 26.74 14.84 14.07
C ASN A 575 26.90 15.35 12.63
N VAL A 576 25.79 15.57 11.91
CA VAL A 576 25.77 16.12 10.54
C VAL A 576 24.98 17.42 10.55
N ASP A 577 25.63 18.53 10.22
CA ASP A 577 25.03 19.87 10.24
C ASP A 577 23.85 19.99 9.26
N GLY A 578 22.64 20.24 9.78
CA GLY A 578 21.44 20.50 8.97
C GLY A 578 20.15 20.11 9.69
N ASP A 579 19.01 20.43 9.08
CA ASP A 579 17.70 19.93 9.51
C ASP A 579 17.33 18.70 8.66
N TRP A 580 17.50 17.53 9.25
CA TRP A 580 17.26 16.24 8.61
C TRP A 580 15.96 15.59 9.08
N ASN A 581 15.07 16.34 9.74
CA ASN A 581 13.87 15.76 10.33
C ASN A 581 12.98 15.02 9.32
N ASN A 582 12.88 15.51 8.08
CA ASN A 582 12.12 14.82 7.03
C ASN A 582 12.74 13.48 6.59
N ILE A 583 14.07 13.34 6.68
CA ILE A 583 14.77 12.07 6.43
C ILE A 583 14.55 11.13 7.61
N LEU A 584 14.72 11.62 8.84
CA LEU A 584 14.57 10.84 10.07
C LEU A 584 13.11 10.40 10.32
N GLN A 585 12.12 11.10 9.77
CA GLN A 585 10.71 10.72 9.83
C GLN A 585 10.30 9.76 8.70
N SER A 586 11.16 9.52 7.71
CA SER A 586 10.87 8.59 6.62
C SER A 586 11.03 7.15 7.09
N ASP A 587 10.03 6.31 6.85
CA ASP A 587 10.12 4.86 7.09
C ASP A 587 11.26 4.22 6.28
N ASP A 588 11.55 4.76 5.09
CA ASP A 588 12.64 4.25 4.25
C ASP A 588 14.01 4.44 4.92
N PHE A 589 14.13 5.41 5.82
CA PHE A 589 15.29 5.55 6.69
C PHE A 589 15.37 4.44 7.75
N TYR A 590 14.59 3.37 7.77
CA TYR A 590 14.70 2.33 8.81
C TYR A 590 14.82 0.90 8.28
N SER A 591 15.15 0.75 7.00
CA SER A 591 15.66 -0.52 6.44
C SER A 591 16.80 -0.26 5.46
N LEU A 592 17.69 -1.23 5.26
CA LEU A 592 18.92 -1.02 4.49
C LEU A 592 18.64 -0.76 3.00
N SER A 593 17.80 -1.57 2.37
CA SER A 593 17.44 -1.40 0.96
C SER A 593 16.73 -0.07 0.70
N ALA A 594 15.74 0.28 1.53
CA ALA A 594 15.00 1.52 1.40
C ALA A 594 15.87 2.76 1.70
N CYS A 595 16.78 2.68 2.67
CA CYS A 595 17.69 3.78 2.97
C CYS A 595 18.69 4.00 1.83
N ARG A 596 19.17 2.93 1.20
CA ARG A 596 19.98 3.03 -0.02
C ARG A 596 19.19 3.68 -1.15
N ASP A 597 17.98 3.23 -1.41
CA ASP A 597 17.09 3.79 -2.44
C ASP A 597 16.79 5.28 -2.21
N LEU A 598 16.51 5.66 -0.96
CA LEU A 598 16.20 7.04 -0.57
C LEU A 598 17.42 7.96 -0.72
N LEU A 599 18.56 7.60 -0.11
CA LEU A 599 19.68 8.52 0.11
C LEU A 599 20.88 8.29 -0.80
N PHE A 600 21.09 7.07 -1.29
CA PHE A 600 22.35 6.63 -1.90
C PHE A 600 22.14 5.83 -3.19
N HIS A 601 21.07 6.12 -3.92
CA HIS A 601 20.75 5.41 -5.15
C HIS A 601 21.84 5.65 -6.22
N GLU A 602 22.26 4.60 -6.93
CA GLU A 602 23.32 4.65 -7.97
C GLU A 602 23.11 5.73 -9.05
N GLN A 603 21.86 5.97 -9.42
CA GLN A 603 21.46 6.94 -10.45
C GLN A 603 20.12 7.57 -10.07
N GLU A 604 20.03 8.89 -9.95
CA GLU A 604 18.75 9.55 -9.68
C GLU A 604 18.64 10.88 -10.43
N HIS A 605 17.54 11.04 -11.15
CA HIS A 605 17.06 12.29 -11.71
C HIS A 605 15.89 12.80 -10.87
N VAL A 606 15.79 14.12 -10.76
CA VAL A 606 14.63 14.79 -10.18
C VAL A 606 14.08 15.77 -11.20
N PHE A 607 12.76 15.99 -11.16
CA PHE A 607 12.04 16.75 -12.18
C PHE A 607 11.24 17.89 -11.55
N ASN A 608 10.96 18.93 -12.33
CA ASN A 608 9.79 19.78 -12.15
C ASN A 608 8.72 19.44 -13.20
N LEU A 609 7.52 20.02 -13.07
CA LEU A 609 6.40 19.69 -13.96
C LEU A 609 6.60 20.17 -15.41
N THR A 610 7.38 21.24 -15.63
CA THR A 610 7.72 21.71 -16.99
C THR A 610 8.60 20.69 -17.71
N GLU A 611 9.63 20.17 -17.04
CA GLU A 611 10.51 19.11 -17.56
C GLU A 611 9.73 17.82 -17.86
N ILE A 612 8.71 17.51 -17.06
CA ILE A 612 7.83 16.36 -17.30
C ILE A 612 6.97 16.56 -18.56
N ASP A 613 6.40 17.76 -18.77
CA ASP A 613 5.62 18.05 -19.96
C ASP A 613 6.45 17.89 -21.25
N GLU A 614 7.68 18.39 -21.24
CA GLU A 614 8.63 18.21 -22.35
C GLU A 614 8.97 16.73 -22.59
N LEU A 615 9.28 15.99 -21.51
CA LEU A 615 9.57 14.56 -21.57
C LEU A 615 8.42 13.76 -22.21
N VAL A 616 7.18 14.08 -21.84
CA VAL A 616 5.96 13.46 -22.37
C VAL A 616 5.78 13.76 -23.86
N LYS A 617 5.96 15.03 -24.26
CA LYS A 617 5.87 15.47 -25.67
C LYS A 617 6.93 14.80 -26.54
N ASN A 618 8.17 14.73 -26.07
CA ASN A 618 9.27 14.09 -26.80
C ASN A 618 9.08 12.58 -26.99
N ALA A 619 8.30 11.94 -26.13
CA ALA A 619 7.90 10.54 -26.27
C ALA A 619 6.69 10.33 -27.21
N GLY A 620 6.12 11.39 -27.77
CA GLY A 620 4.92 11.33 -28.62
C GLY A 620 3.66 10.94 -27.86
N LEU A 621 3.58 11.31 -26.58
CA LEU A 621 2.45 11.01 -25.69
C LEU A 621 1.67 12.29 -25.37
N GLU A 622 0.40 12.12 -25.02
CA GLU A 622 -0.51 13.19 -24.63
C GLU A 622 -0.72 13.18 -23.11
N TRP A 623 -0.64 14.34 -22.47
CA TRP A 623 -0.92 14.50 -21.05
C TRP A 623 -2.41 14.25 -20.74
N VAL A 624 -2.68 13.40 -19.72
CA VAL A 624 -4.04 13.18 -19.20
C VAL A 624 -4.26 13.98 -17.93
N GLY A 625 -3.42 13.78 -16.91
CA GLY A 625 -3.56 14.42 -15.61
C GLY A 625 -2.78 13.73 -14.50
N ILE A 626 -2.62 14.45 -13.38
CA ILE A 626 -2.01 13.92 -12.14
C ILE A 626 -3.05 13.13 -11.36
N LEU A 627 -2.63 11.99 -10.80
CA LEU A 627 -3.36 11.30 -9.74
C LEU A 627 -3.24 12.15 -8.47
N PRO A 628 -4.33 12.75 -7.96
CA PRO A 628 -4.25 13.74 -6.90
C PRO A 628 -3.63 13.14 -5.63
N PRO A 629 -2.57 13.75 -5.06
CA PRO A 629 -1.98 13.28 -3.80
C PRO A 629 -2.96 13.50 -2.63
N HIS A 630 -2.67 12.88 -1.49
CA HIS A 630 -3.48 13.05 -0.29
C HIS A 630 -3.59 14.54 0.10
N ASN A 631 -4.74 14.97 0.64
CA ASN A 631 -5.07 16.37 0.99
C ASN A 631 -5.07 17.39 -0.18
N SER A 632 -4.68 17.01 -1.39
CA SER A 632 -4.61 17.94 -2.53
C SER A 632 -5.92 18.66 -2.81
N ARG A 633 -7.08 18.03 -2.58
CA ARG A 633 -8.39 18.68 -2.73
C ARG A 633 -8.55 19.87 -1.79
N ALA A 634 -8.21 19.72 -0.51
CA ALA A 634 -8.31 20.80 0.46
C ALA A 634 -7.30 21.92 0.13
N LEU A 635 -6.06 21.54 -0.19
CA LEU A 635 -4.99 22.48 -0.50
C LEU A 635 -5.26 23.26 -1.80
N SER A 636 -5.72 22.60 -2.86
CA SER A 636 -6.09 23.26 -4.13
C SER A 636 -7.28 24.19 -3.97
N GLN A 637 -8.29 23.80 -3.19
CA GLN A 637 -9.41 24.68 -2.87
C GLN A 637 -8.96 25.91 -2.07
N GLN A 638 -8.11 25.72 -1.06
CA GLN A 638 -7.59 26.80 -0.21
C GLN A 638 -6.70 27.78 -0.97
N HIS A 639 -5.76 27.27 -1.77
CA HIS A 639 -4.72 28.08 -2.39
C HIS A 639 -5.05 28.58 -3.79
N LEU A 640 -5.93 27.87 -4.52
CA LEU A 640 -6.22 28.13 -5.94
C LEU A 640 -7.73 28.22 -6.25
N SER A 641 -8.63 27.92 -5.30
CA SER A 641 -10.08 27.85 -5.54
C SER A 641 -10.49 26.91 -6.69
N LYS A 642 -9.73 25.83 -6.88
CA LYS A 642 -9.94 24.80 -7.90
C LYS A 642 -10.06 23.43 -7.26
N THR A 643 -10.65 22.48 -8.00
CA THR A 643 -10.65 21.06 -7.63
C THR A 643 -9.62 20.30 -8.47
N PRO A 644 -9.02 19.20 -7.94
CA PRO A 644 -7.95 18.48 -8.63
C PRO A 644 -8.28 18.01 -10.06
N ASP A 645 -9.53 17.67 -10.34
CA ASP A 645 -10.02 17.22 -11.66
C ASP A 645 -10.09 18.35 -12.71
N THR A 646 -9.97 19.61 -12.29
CA THR A 646 -9.96 20.80 -13.15
C THR A 646 -8.58 21.45 -13.30
N MET A 647 -7.58 20.98 -12.55
CA MET A 647 -6.25 21.58 -12.51
C MET A 647 -5.42 21.24 -13.75
N THR A 648 -4.76 22.24 -14.32
CA THR A 648 -3.73 22.08 -15.36
C THR A 648 -2.37 21.74 -14.74
N ILE A 649 -1.37 21.46 -15.58
CA ILE A 649 -0.01 21.20 -15.11
C ILE A 649 0.61 22.42 -14.42
N GLU A 650 0.29 23.63 -14.90
CA GLU A 650 0.72 24.89 -14.29
C GLU A 650 0.05 25.12 -12.92
N ASP A 651 -1.22 24.74 -12.78
CA ASP A 651 -1.91 24.83 -11.47
C ASP A 651 -1.25 23.91 -10.43
N TRP A 652 -0.81 22.71 -10.85
CA TRP A 652 -0.08 21.80 -9.96
C TRP A 652 1.31 22.33 -9.60
N ASP A 653 1.99 23.00 -10.52
CA ASP A 653 3.29 23.64 -10.26
C ASP A 653 3.13 24.80 -9.26
N GLU A 654 2.11 25.65 -9.44
CA GLU A 654 1.80 26.72 -8.48
C GLU A 654 1.47 26.16 -7.09
N LEU A 655 0.73 25.04 -7.03
CA LEU A 655 0.40 24.40 -5.76
C LEU A 655 1.64 23.85 -5.05
N GLU A 656 2.57 23.22 -5.77
CA GLU A 656 3.82 22.71 -5.19
C GLU A 656 4.72 23.84 -4.68
N GLN A 657 4.76 24.99 -5.36
CA GLN A 657 5.49 26.16 -4.87
C GLN A 657 4.95 26.67 -3.53
N LYS A 658 3.63 26.54 -3.28
CA LYS A 658 2.99 26.89 -2.01
C LYS A 658 3.09 25.78 -0.96
N GLU A 659 3.09 24.52 -1.41
CA GLU A 659 3.12 23.33 -0.56
C GLU A 659 4.25 22.37 -1.02
N PRO A 660 5.53 22.66 -0.70
CA PRO A 660 6.69 21.93 -1.23
C PRO A 660 6.71 20.42 -0.98
N ALA A 661 5.98 19.94 0.04
CA ALA A 661 5.90 18.54 0.42
C ALA A 661 4.76 17.78 -0.28
N ILE A 662 3.90 18.43 -1.06
CA ILE A 662 2.71 17.81 -1.65
C ILE A 662 3.04 16.60 -2.55
N PHE A 663 4.23 16.59 -3.15
CA PHE A 663 4.76 15.49 -3.97
C PHE A 663 5.94 14.75 -3.32
N ALA A 664 6.04 14.77 -1.98
CA ALA A 664 7.08 14.03 -1.23
C ALA A 664 7.09 12.53 -1.55
N GLY A 665 5.91 11.95 -1.84
CA GLY A 665 5.82 10.58 -2.35
C GLY A 665 6.41 10.43 -3.76
N MET A 666 5.88 11.18 -4.73
CA MET A 666 6.29 11.29 -6.14
C MET A 666 5.22 12.10 -6.90
N TYR A 667 5.54 12.69 -8.05
CA TYR A 667 4.50 12.99 -9.04
C TYR A 667 3.97 11.66 -9.56
N GLN A 668 2.65 11.44 -9.52
CA GLN A 668 2.01 10.29 -10.16
C GLN A 668 1.03 10.81 -11.20
N PHE A 669 1.18 10.43 -12.47
CA PHE A 669 0.37 10.98 -13.55
C PHE A 669 0.09 9.97 -14.65
N TYR A 670 -0.93 10.27 -15.45
CA TYR A 670 -1.31 9.49 -16.62
C TYR A 670 -1.01 10.24 -17.91
N VAL A 671 -0.60 9.48 -18.93
CA VAL A 671 -0.43 9.92 -20.31
C VAL A 671 -1.10 8.92 -21.25
N ARG A 672 -1.41 9.35 -22.47
CA ARG A 672 -2.08 8.55 -23.49
C ARG A 672 -1.27 8.53 -24.77
N LYS A 673 -1.22 7.38 -25.45
CA LYS A 673 -0.72 7.33 -26.83
C LYS A 673 -1.81 7.82 -27.80
N PRO A 674 -1.52 8.75 -28.71
CA PRO A 674 -2.49 9.19 -29.71
C PRO A 674 -3.10 8.02 -30.49
N GLN A 675 -4.38 8.15 -30.88
CA GLN A 675 -5.06 7.11 -31.69
C GLN A 675 -4.56 7.09 -33.15
N ASN A 676 -4.06 8.23 -33.66
CA ASN A 676 -3.63 8.41 -35.03
C ASN A 676 -2.10 8.51 -35.12
N CYS A 677 -1.40 7.39 -34.94
CA CYS A 677 -0.01 7.28 -35.40
C CYS A 677 -0.02 6.42 -36.66
N HIS A 678 0.11 7.07 -37.81
CA HIS A 678 0.39 6.43 -39.10
C HIS A 678 1.86 6.01 -39.19
#